data_AF-A0A9P0E9Z7-F1
#
_entry.id   AF-A0A9P0E9Z7-F1
#
_cell.length_a   1.000
_cell.length_b   1.000
_cell.length_c   1.000
_cell.angle_alpha   90.00
_cell.angle_beta   90.00
_cell.angle_gamma   90.00
#
_symmetry.space_group_name_H-M   'P 1'
#
loop_
_entity.id
_entity.type
_entity.pdbx_description
1 polymer ?
#
loop_
_entity_poly.entity_id
_entity_poly.type
_entity_poly.pdbx_seq_one_letter_code
_entity_poly.pdbx_strand_id
1 'polypeptide(L)'
;MNWIYHNPFVLSGSLHGGSLVASYPFDSGTGKGYSASPDDQLFYQLSKLYAGKHPLMNSKHNCEGDKFIDGVTNGNNWYTVTGGMQDFNYLHSNCFEITLELSCCKYPEGSQLTTEWDNNKESLISFIEAAHWGVKGVVMGENNKPVEGAKIIINNIKHDVLTTARGEYWRLLLPGSYVMKVSAPSYATESREITVLKGVTLEENFSLKRITYKEATYKQQEIKVDKYGFLIPVDFKHHHYNELEQILLSLAAEYPSITRLYNIGKSVLGRQLFVLEITDLPGIHEPGEPEFKYVANMHGNEVIGREMLILLAQYLCQNYGSNKTVTEIVNSTRIHLLPSMNPDGYETSTEGDYGSVIGRANARNKDLNRNFPDQYRSSQDDIKLEPETEAIIQWLQSYPFVLSANLHGGALVANYPYDENNYNQIAGSPNLSPDQDVFSLLAKTYSYAHPRMHLLQKHCSYTNETFVDGITNGAAWYSVSGGMQDYNYIFASCMEITIEMGCFKYPPKDKLPKYWLENKEPLLTFMQQVHRGAKGFVRSTSGNPIYNATIEVEGIAKTMKTAKDGDFWRILTPGNYSITASAPGYVSETRTSIIVPDDVNGVSVNFTLLRDDPGAWSVEYDFSQASNIQPIENYLTDEEINKELISLDRNAPDLVQFFDSSLAFLKMSEHVASSNEHKLHVAVVGGLYRTEPSGRELALRLARHLFVGYKLHDPIIDRILKESIIYIIPSIDDVAMTDCYNTENITNQVVSNILSQSKSNIKAAAFLKILEELKFDLMISIESSGLGLRHSQEHDIIRSSVYDMLTETYKELRPGKVGKCSGSLTKITSVKQSLLEMLQHTFNVTALSAQIDCCSYILPTEIPNIWRRNLKPLVGLLHKAMQGIKGRVFDAMNNPMREAVVTLNESAAYTVGVTSNQALFKFTLPPGFYTLKILCPFHKTKFENVTVHEAAFTEVNIELESSHFTLPTVHTPLNKPGITGYVIDSNHHPVPHATIVIERKNVSYGVKENGAFWIPLPIGEYTAAVSAKGYSSSTKLVKINNNKPEQIIFDLVKLESVIGLPRFIFILLTVLIIILLSGVLLFCYMLCKPEKGRSGFSLVPQKPSLFEDDESDLFKTPIRGNTFKTVPYYDNSDIEEESSLSDEDIVDVLEIQQSLKKQYS
;
A
#
# COMPACT_ATOMS: atom_id res chain seq x y z
N MET A 1 -20.48 -16.87 -7.40
CA MET A 1 -20.88 -17.54 -8.65
C MET A 1 -20.22 -16.99 -9.93
N ASN A 2 -19.27 -16.04 -9.89
CA ASN A 2 -18.74 -15.38 -11.12
C ASN A 2 -18.30 -16.34 -12.24
N TRP A 3 -17.69 -17.49 -11.90
CA TRP A 3 -17.33 -18.52 -12.88
C TRP A 3 -18.51 -19.04 -13.70
N ILE A 4 -19.68 -19.25 -13.06
CA ILE A 4 -20.91 -19.69 -13.73
C ILE A 4 -21.49 -18.55 -14.60
N TYR A 5 -21.39 -17.31 -14.14
CA TYR A 5 -21.90 -16.14 -14.89
C TYR A 5 -21.09 -15.85 -16.16
N HIS A 6 -19.77 -16.11 -16.15
CA HIS A 6 -18.87 -15.81 -17.28
C HIS A 6 -18.65 -16.99 -18.24
N ASN A 7 -19.17 -18.18 -17.94
CA ASN A 7 -19.07 -19.36 -18.80
C ASN A 7 -20.48 -19.82 -19.21
N PRO A 8 -20.78 -20.00 -20.51
CA PRO A 8 -22.13 -20.30 -20.97
C PRO A 8 -22.48 -21.78 -20.77
N PHE A 9 -22.61 -22.21 -19.51
CA PHE A 9 -23.09 -23.54 -19.16
C PHE A 9 -24.55 -23.71 -19.58
N VAL A 10 -24.85 -24.84 -20.24
CA VAL A 10 -26.18 -25.20 -20.73
C VAL A 10 -26.87 -26.19 -19.80
N LEU A 11 -26.10 -27.14 -19.28
CA LEU A 11 -26.55 -28.21 -18.39
C LEU A 11 -25.49 -28.45 -17.31
N SER A 12 -25.92 -28.66 -16.06
CA SER A 12 -25.07 -28.93 -14.89
C SER A 12 -25.65 -30.03 -14.02
N GLY A 13 -24.79 -30.73 -13.28
CA GLY A 13 -25.16 -31.76 -12.31
C GLY A 13 -24.40 -31.59 -11.00
N SER A 14 -25.10 -31.26 -9.93
CA SER A 14 -24.52 -31.14 -8.58
C SER A 14 -24.45 -32.54 -7.95
N LEU A 15 -23.26 -33.03 -7.62
CA LEU A 15 -23.03 -34.42 -7.20
C LEU A 15 -22.95 -34.53 -5.67
N HIS A 16 -23.82 -35.35 -5.07
CA HIS A 16 -23.97 -35.51 -3.61
C HIS A 16 -24.02 -36.99 -3.20
N GLY A 17 -24.01 -37.22 -1.88
CA GLY A 17 -24.15 -38.56 -1.30
C GLY A 17 -24.85 -38.53 0.07
N GLY A 18 -25.53 -39.64 0.36
CA GLY A 18 -26.43 -39.78 1.51
C GLY A 18 -27.85 -40.21 1.15
N SER A 19 -28.20 -40.23 -0.13
CA SER A 19 -29.44 -40.83 -0.65
C SER A 19 -29.17 -41.44 -2.04
N LEU A 20 -30.22 -41.85 -2.76
CA LEU A 20 -30.12 -42.31 -4.15
C LEU A 20 -31.33 -41.83 -4.96
N VAL A 21 -31.22 -40.60 -5.47
CA VAL A 21 -32.29 -39.86 -6.14
C VAL A 21 -31.73 -38.75 -7.05
N ALA A 22 -32.42 -38.46 -8.16
CA ALA A 22 -32.22 -37.25 -8.94
C ALA A 22 -33.23 -36.16 -8.52
N SER A 23 -32.75 -35.09 -7.89
CA SER A 23 -33.57 -33.97 -7.38
C SER A 23 -33.53 -32.78 -8.35
N TYR A 24 -34.70 -32.27 -8.75
CA TYR A 24 -34.81 -31.14 -9.68
C TYR A 24 -35.39 -29.86 -9.05
N PRO A 25 -35.11 -28.67 -9.64
CA PRO A 25 -35.16 -27.37 -8.96
C PRO A 25 -36.54 -26.86 -8.52
N PHE A 26 -36.53 -25.63 -8.02
CA PHE A 26 -37.57 -24.90 -7.30
C PHE A 26 -37.70 -25.39 -5.85
N ASP A 27 -36.53 -25.51 -5.20
CA ASP A 27 -36.36 -26.05 -3.86
C ASP A 27 -36.85 -25.09 -2.76
N SER A 28 -37.06 -23.81 -3.11
CA SER A 28 -37.64 -22.80 -2.23
C SER A 28 -39.17 -22.70 -2.39
N GLY A 29 -39.92 -23.17 -1.40
CA GLY A 29 -41.39 -23.07 -1.34
C GLY A 29 -41.93 -22.76 0.06
N THR A 30 -43.18 -22.29 0.15
CA THR A 30 -43.83 -21.98 1.43
C THR A 30 -44.34 -23.25 2.15
N GLY A 31 -43.39 -24.08 2.57
CA GLY A 31 -43.64 -25.40 3.17
C GLY A 31 -43.37 -26.56 2.21
N LYS A 32 -43.29 -27.79 2.77
CA LYS A 32 -43.05 -29.02 1.98
C LYS A 32 -44.18 -29.28 0.99
N GLY A 33 -43.84 -29.45 -0.28
CA GLY A 33 -44.77 -29.78 -1.35
C GLY A 33 -44.18 -29.56 -2.73
N TYR A 34 -44.90 -29.98 -3.76
CA TYR A 34 -44.46 -29.82 -5.16
C TYR A 34 -44.39 -28.33 -5.56
N SER A 35 -43.24 -27.92 -6.10
CA SER A 35 -42.97 -26.55 -6.55
C SER A 35 -42.53 -26.59 -8.01
N ALA A 36 -43.42 -26.22 -8.93
CA ALA A 36 -43.20 -26.35 -10.36
C ALA A 36 -42.42 -25.18 -10.96
N SER A 37 -41.36 -25.46 -11.71
CA SER A 37 -40.63 -24.45 -12.49
C SER A 37 -41.31 -24.18 -13.85
N PRO A 38 -40.96 -23.10 -14.58
CA PRO A 38 -41.47 -22.89 -15.94
C PRO A 38 -41.12 -24.02 -16.93
N ASP A 39 -40.04 -24.76 -16.69
CA ASP A 39 -39.56 -25.91 -17.46
C ASP A 39 -39.69 -27.24 -16.68
N ASP A 40 -40.63 -27.33 -15.74
CA ASP A 40 -40.84 -28.45 -14.80
C ASP A 40 -40.78 -29.84 -15.48
N GLN A 41 -41.49 -29.99 -16.59
CA GLN A 41 -41.54 -31.25 -17.34
C GLN A 41 -40.19 -31.61 -18.00
N LEU A 42 -39.40 -30.62 -18.45
CA LEU A 42 -38.05 -30.86 -18.98
C LEU A 42 -37.11 -31.34 -17.86
N PHE A 43 -37.13 -30.66 -16.72
CA PHE A 43 -36.37 -31.05 -15.54
C PHE A 43 -36.71 -32.45 -15.03
N TYR A 44 -38.00 -32.80 -14.95
CA TYR A 44 -38.44 -34.15 -14.60
C TYR A 44 -37.91 -35.20 -15.59
N GLN A 45 -37.90 -34.92 -16.90
CA GLN A 45 -37.32 -35.85 -17.90
C GLN A 45 -35.79 -35.95 -17.80
N LEU A 46 -35.08 -34.86 -17.48
CA LEU A 46 -33.63 -34.87 -17.25
C LEU A 46 -33.25 -35.73 -16.03
N SER A 47 -33.93 -35.53 -14.90
CA SER A 47 -33.73 -36.38 -13.71
C SER A 47 -34.11 -37.84 -13.96
N LYS A 48 -35.20 -38.08 -14.70
CA LYS A 48 -35.65 -39.44 -15.05
C LYS A 48 -34.74 -40.14 -16.05
N LEU A 49 -34.02 -39.40 -16.90
CA LEU A 49 -32.97 -39.94 -17.76
C LEU A 49 -31.81 -40.48 -16.92
N TYR A 50 -31.36 -39.72 -15.91
CA TYR A 50 -30.31 -40.14 -15.00
C TYR A 50 -30.75 -41.35 -14.16
N ALA A 51 -31.88 -41.23 -13.46
CA ALA A 51 -32.39 -42.26 -12.56
C ALA A 51 -32.76 -43.55 -13.31
N GLY A 52 -33.36 -43.45 -14.50
CA GLY A 52 -33.73 -44.59 -15.33
C GLY A 52 -32.57 -45.33 -15.99
N LYS A 53 -31.37 -44.73 -16.01
CA LYS A 53 -30.12 -45.36 -16.46
C LYS A 53 -29.32 -45.99 -15.31
N HIS A 54 -29.55 -45.56 -14.07
CA HIS A 54 -28.83 -46.03 -12.89
C HIS A 54 -29.41 -47.37 -12.42
N PRO A 55 -28.61 -48.46 -12.27
CA PRO A 55 -29.13 -49.80 -11.97
C PRO A 55 -30.01 -49.87 -10.71
N LEU A 56 -29.76 -49.01 -9.74
CA LEU A 56 -30.42 -49.00 -8.43
C LEU A 56 -31.31 -47.77 -8.15
N MET A 57 -31.31 -46.71 -8.97
CA MET A 57 -32.03 -45.47 -8.60
C MET A 57 -33.53 -45.59 -8.93
N ASN A 58 -33.86 -46.31 -10.00
CA ASN A 58 -35.24 -46.54 -10.44
C ASN A 58 -35.99 -47.64 -9.65
N SER A 59 -35.35 -48.30 -8.67
CA SER A 59 -36.06 -49.19 -7.74
C SER A 59 -36.81 -48.40 -6.65
N LYS A 60 -37.73 -49.07 -5.95
CA LYS A 60 -38.61 -48.44 -4.95
C LYS A 60 -38.05 -48.43 -3.52
N HIS A 61 -36.92 -49.11 -3.29
CA HIS A 61 -36.28 -49.31 -1.99
C HIS A 61 -34.77 -49.28 -2.20
N ASN A 62 -34.18 -48.09 -2.10
CA ASN A 62 -32.80 -47.85 -2.52
C ASN A 62 -31.89 -47.61 -1.31
N CYS A 63 -32.34 -46.74 -0.39
CA CYS A 63 -31.68 -46.44 0.88
C CYS A 63 -32.68 -46.66 2.04
N GLU A 64 -32.21 -46.86 3.27
CA GLU A 64 -33.10 -47.04 4.41
C GLU A 64 -33.87 -45.75 4.74
N GLY A 65 -35.20 -45.81 4.65
CA GLY A 65 -36.11 -44.69 4.94
C GLY A 65 -36.65 -43.97 3.69
N ASP A 66 -35.82 -43.85 2.65
CA ASP A 66 -36.16 -43.09 1.42
C ASP A 66 -37.06 -43.87 0.45
N LYS A 67 -37.99 -43.15 -0.20
CA LYS A 67 -39.01 -43.71 -1.12
C LYS A 67 -39.38 -42.72 -2.22
N PHE A 68 -38.55 -42.66 -3.26
CA PHE A 68 -38.80 -41.85 -4.45
C PHE A 68 -39.50 -42.67 -5.55
N ILE A 69 -40.33 -42.02 -6.35
CA ILE A 69 -41.02 -42.65 -7.48
C ILE A 69 -40.14 -42.42 -8.72
N ASP A 70 -39.90 -43.49 -9.49
CA ASP A 70 -39.00 -43.53 -10.66
C ASP A 70 -37.55 -43.05 -10.36
N GLY A 71 -37.15 -43.02 -9.09
CA GLY A 71 -35.84 -42.50 -8.65
C GLY A 71 -35.69 -40.98 -8.69
N VAL A 72 -36.80 -40.22 -8.74
CA VAL A 72 -36.81 -38.77 -8.97
C VAL A 72 -37.63 -38.04 -7.90
N THR A 73 -37.21 -36.81 -7.55
CA THR A 73 -38.03 -35.87 -6.75
C THR A 73 -37.88 -34.42 -7.22
N ASN A 74 -38.92 -33.61 -7.02
CA ASN A 74 -38.79 -32.15 -6.91
C ASN A 74 -38.19 -31.83 -5.52
N GLY A 75 -37.24 -30.91 -5.42
CA GLY A 75 -36.49 -30.71 -4.17
C GLY A 75 -37.35 -30.22 -3.01
N ASN A 76 -38.21 -29.20 -3.20
CA ASN A 76 -39.10 -28.70 -2.14
C ASN A 76 -40.12 -29.75 -1.64
N ASN A 77 -40.42 -30.76 -2.47
CA ASN A 77 -41.26 -31.90 -2.08
C ASN A 77 -40.51 -32.90 -1.16
N TRP A 78 -39.17 -32.97 -1.25
CA TRP A 78 -38.32 -33.74 -0.35
C TRP A 78 -37.99 -32.93 0.92
N TYR A 79 -37.35 -31.76 0.76
CA TYR A 79 -37.18 -30.74 1.81
C TYR A 79 -36.88 -29.35 1.20
N THR A 80 -37.43 -28.30 1.80
CA THR A 80 -37.23 -26.92 1.34
C THR A 80 -35.78 -26.46 1.52
N VAL A 81 -35.19 -25.88 0.46
CA VAL A 81 -33.86 -25.25 0.49
C VAL A 81 -33.94 -23.84 -0.11
N THR A 82 -33.80 -22.82 0.73
CA THR A 82 -33.75 -21.42 0.27
C THR A 82 -32.33 -21.08 -0.20
N GLY A 83 -32.18 -20.69 -1.47
CA GLY A 83 -30.89 -20.28 -2.04
C GLY A 83 -30.01 -21.43 -2.56
N GLY A 84 -30.62 -22.53 -3.02
CA GLY A 84 -29.90 -23.63 -3.67
C GLY A 84 -29.21 -23.21 -4.98
N MET A 85 -28.10 -23.87 -5.31
CA MET A 85 -27.34 -23.62 -6.54
C MET A 85 -28.17 -23.91 -7.81
N GLN A 86 -29.04 -24.92 -7.73
CA GLN A 86 -30.03 -25.27 -8.74
C GLN A 86 -30.96 -24.10 -9.11
N ASP A 87 -31.64 -23.55 -8.11
CA ASP A 87 -32.55 -22.40 -8.27
C ASP A 87 -31.78 -21.18 -8.80
N PHE A 88 -30.58 -20.92 -8.26
CA PHE A 88 -29.74 -19.81 -8.73
C PHE A 88 -29.34 -19.96 -10.21
N ASN A 89 -28.86 -21.13 -10.62
CA ASN A 89 -28.34 -21.35 -11.97
C ASN A 89 -29.44 -21.20 -13.02
N TYR A 90 -30.65 -21.68 -12.74
CA TYR A 90 -31.79 -21.54 -13.65
C TYR A 90 -32.43 -20.14 -13.64
N LEU A 91 -32.42 -19.42 -12.52
CA LEU A 91 -33.01 -18.06 -12.42
C LEU A 91 -32.06 -16.93 -12.84
N HIS A 92 -30.75 -17.16 -12.79
CA HIS A 92 -29.73 -16.12 -12.98
C HIS A 92 -28.62 -16.48 -13.99
N SER A 93 -28.78 -17.58 -14.74
CA SER A 93 -27.91 -17.93 -15.87
C SER A 93 -28.69 -18.72 -16.94
N ASN A 94 -28.02 -19.18 -18.00
CA ASN A 94 -28.59 -20.07 -19.01
C ASN A 94 -28.58 -21.57 -18.60
N CYS A 95 -28.07 -21.90 -17.41
CA CYS A 95 -27.72 -23.26 -17.04
C CYS A 95 -28.86 -24.01 -16.34
N PHE A 96 -29.30 -25.12 -16.94
CA PHE A 96 -30.24 -26.05 -16.34
C PHE A 96 -29.48 -27.01 -15.40
N GLU A 97 -29.80 -27.02 -14.11
CA GLU A 97 -29.09 -27.87 -13.13
C GLU A 97 -30.01 -28.85 -12.39
N ILE A 98 -29.54 -30.08 -12.16
CA ILE A 98 -30.16 -31.03 -11.22
C ILE A 98 -29.15 -31.49 -10.16
N THR A 99 -29.63 -31.86 -8.97
CA THR A 99 -28.83 -32.53 -7.94
C THR A 99 -28.95 -34.04 -8.10
N LEU A 100 -27.83 -34.73 -7.96
CA LEU A 100 -27.67 -36.16 -8.16
C LEU A 100 -27.07 -36.77 -6.89
N GLU A 101 -27.91 -37.43 -6.09
CA GLU A 101 -27.49 -38.21 -4.93
C GLU A 101 -27.03 -39.59 -5.42
N LEU A 102 -25.72 -39.83 -5.38
CA LEU A 102 -25.05 -40.94 -6.11
C LEU A 102 -24.97 -42.25 -5.34
N SER A 103 -25.08 -42.21 -4.01
CA SER A 103 -24.93 -43.38 -3.12
C SER A 103 -25.54 -43.12 -1.75
N CYS A 104 -26.17 -44.13 -1.16
CA CYS A 104 -26.80 -44.03 0.17
C CYS A 104 -25.83 -43.68 1.31
N CYS A 105 -24.54 -43.94 1.15
CA CYS A 105 -23.53 -43.51 2.10
C CYS A 105 -22.98 -42.13 1.72
N LYS A 106 -22.84 -41.23 2.71
CA LYS A 106 -22.16 -39.93 2.54
C LYS A 106 -20.65 -40.07 2.33
N TYR A 107 -20.08 -41.22 2.72
CA TYR A 107 -18.65 -41.50 2.67
C TYR A 107 -18.44 -43.02 2.50
N PRO A 108 -18.66 -43.57 1.30
CA PRO A 108 -18.47 -45.00 1.03
C PRO A 108 -17.02 -45.42 1.24
N GLU A 109 -16.79 -46.69 1.52
CA GLU A 109 -15.44 -47.23 1.62
C GLU A 109 -14.71 -47.17 0.27
N GLY A 110 -13.38 -47.02 0.30
CA GLY A 110 -12.55 -47.06 -0.93
C GLY A 110 -12.71 -48.36 -1.75
N SER A 111 -13.14 -49.44 -1.10
CA SER A 111 -13.51 -50.73 -1.70
C SER A 111 -14.76 -50.64 -2.61
N GLN A 112 -15.67 -49.71 -2.34
CA GLN A 112 -16.97 -49.58 -3.00
C GLN A 112 -16.94 -48.64 -4.23
N LEU A 113 -15.92 -47.77 -4.33
CA LEU A 113 -15.83 -46.74 -5.37
C LEU A 113 -15.91 -47.27 -6.81
N THR A 114 -15.43 -48.49 -7.08
CA THR A 114 -15.56 -49.11 -8.41
C THR A 114 -17.02 -49.44 -8.72
N THR A 115 -17.78 -49.95 -7.74
CA THR A 115 -19.21 -50.26 -7.87
C THR A 115 -20.02 -48.98 -8.07
N GLU A 116 -19.76 -47.93 -7.28
CA GLU A 116 -20.49 -46.66 -7.42
C GLU A 116 -20.16 -45.93 -8.73
N TRP A 117 -18.93 -46.07 -9.24
CA TRP A 117 -18.59 -45.62 -10.58
C TRP A 117 -19.37 -46.39 -11.66
N ASP A 118 -19.36 -47.72 -11.65
CA ASP A 118 -20.08 -48.51 -12.66
C ASP A 118 -21.61 -48.35 -12.59
N ASN A 119 -22.16 -48.09 -11.40
CA ASN A 119 -23.56 -47.73 -11.20
C ASN A 119 -23.92 -46.38 -11.87
N ASN A 120 -23.07 -45.35 -11.69
CA ASN A 120 -23.38 -43.97 -12.10
C ASN A 120 -22.88 -43.59 -13.50
N LYS A 121 -21.89 -44.30 -14.06
CA LYS A 121 -21.23 -44.01 -15.34
C LYS A 121 -22.20 -43.82 -16.51
N GLU A 122 -23.10 -44.78 -16.74
CA GLU A 122 -24.05 -44.71 -17.87
C GLU A 122 -25.09 -43.59 -17.69
N SER A 123 -25.45 -43.26 -16.45
CA SER A 123 -26.33 -42.14 -16.12
C SER A 123 -25.65 -40.79 -16.34
N LEU A 124 -24.38 -40.64 -15.92
CA LEU A 124 -23.57 -39.44 -16.17
C LEU A 124 -23.40 -39.19 -17.66
N ILE A 125 -23.04 -40.21 -18.45
CA ILE A 125 -22.90 -40.09 -19.91
C ILE A 125 -24.25 -39.70 -20.54
N SER A 126 -25.33 -40.42 -20.22
CA SER A 126 -26.67 -40.14 -20.78
C SER A 126 -27.18 -38.73 -20.41
N PHE A 127 -26.81 -38.22 -19.23
CA PHE A 127 -27.15 -36.88 -18.81
C PHE A 127 -26.31 -35.81 -19.55
N ILE A 128 -25.01 -36.03 -19.75
CA ILE A 128 -24.16 -35.14 -20.56
C ILE A 128 -24.68 -35.08 -22.01
N GLU A 129 -25.11 -36.21 -22.59
CA GLU A 129 -25.77 -36.24 -23.91
C GLU A 129 -27.04 -35.37 -23.98
N ALA A 130 -27.73 -35.14 -22.86
CA ALA A 130 -28.93 -34.30 -22.81
C ALA A 130 -28.66 -32.80 -22.96
N ALA A 131 -27.39 -32.35 -22.87
CA ALA A 131 -26.99 -30.99 -23.25
C ALA A 131 -27.21 -30.70 -24.75
N HIS A 132 -27.48 -31.73 -25.56
CA HIS A 132 -27.84 -31.64 -26.97
C HIS A 132 -29.36 -31.72 -27.24
N TRP A 133 -30.22 -31.64 -26.22
CA TRP A 133 -31.66 -31.58 -26.40
C TRP A 133 -32.14 -30.18 -26.85
N GLY A 134 -33.30 -30.12 -27.50
CA GLY A 134 -33.91 -28.86 -27.94
C GLY A 134 -33.27 -28.23 -29.17
N VAL A 135 -32.97 -26.94 -29.08
CA VAL A 135 -32.51 -26.10 -30.19
C VAL A 135 -31.29 -25.26 -29.79
N LYS A 136 -30.32 -25.16 -30.68
CA LYS A 136 -29.15 -24.27 -30.57
C LYS A 136 -29.09 -23.34 -31.79
N GLY A 137 -28.19 -22.37 -31.77
CA GLY A 137 -27.90 -21.54 -32.94
C GLY A 137 -27.10 -20.31 -32.62
N VAL A 138 -27.03 -19.40 -33.59
CA VAL A 138 -26.36 -18.10 -33.47
C VAL A 138 -27.28 -17.00 -33.95
N VAL A 139 -27.34 -15.91 -33.19
CA VAL A 139 -28.07 -14.69 -33.52
C VAL A 139 -27.07 -13.66 -34.05
N MET A 140 -27.16 -13.38 -35.34
CA MET A 140 -26.36 -12.35 -36.01
C MET A 140 -27.18 -11.10 -36.29
N GLY A 141 -26.52 -9.95 -36.22
CA GLY A 141 -27.04 -8.66 -36.67
C GLY A 141 -26.62 -8.35 -38.11
N GLU A 142 -26.69 -7.08 -38.47
CA GLU A 142 -26.21 -6.59 -39.77
C GLU A 142 -24.69 -6.78 -39.91
N ASN A 143 -24.25 -7.08 -41.14
CA ASN A 143 -22.85 -7.40 -41.48
C ASN A 143 -22.24 -8.58 -40.69
N ASN A 144 -23.04 -9.59 -40.35
CA ASN A 144 -22.64 -10.82 -39.64
C ASN A 144 -21.96 -10.56 -38.27
N LYS A 145 -22.27 -9.44 -37.61
CA LYS A 145 -21.83 -9.21 -36.23
C LYS A 145 -22.67 -10.05 -35.26
N PRO A 146 -22.08 -10.69 -34.23
CA PRO A 146 -22.86 -11.37 -33.20
C PRO A 146 -23.73 -10.38 -32.42
N VAL A 147 -24.90 -10.82 -31.98
CA VAL A 147 -25.76 -10.07 -31.05
C VAL A 147 -25.70 -10.75 -29.68
N GLU A 148 -24.97 -10.14 -28.75
CA GLU A 148 -24.91 -10.54 -27.34
C GLU A 148 -26.18 -10.14 -26.58
N GLY A 149 -26.57 -10.92 -25.56
CA GLY A 149 -27.71 -10.61 -24.70
C GLY A 149 -29.10 -10.68 -25.37
N ALA A 150 -29.19 -11.22 -26.58
CA ALA A 150 -30.47 -11.42 -27.26
C ALA A 150 -31.29 -12.49 -26.53
N LYS A 151 -32.56 -12.18 -26.22
CA LYS A 151 -33.49 -13.08 -25.55
C LYS A 151 -34.05 -14.10 -26.52
N ILE A 152 -33.87 -15.37 -26.19
CA ILE A 152 -34.48 -16.53 -26.84
C ILE A 152 -35.73 -16.92 -26.03
N ILE A 153 -36.89 -16.54 -26.57
CA ILE A 153 -38.20 -16.66 -25.95
C ILE A 153 -38.94 -17.83 -26.60
N ILE A 154 -39.53 -18.72 -25.79
CA ILE A 154 -40.38 -19.83 -26.28
C ILE A 154 -41.81 -19.57 -25.82
N ASN A 155 -42.74 -19.42 -26.78
CA ASN A 155 -44.13 -19.12 -26.44
C ASN A 155 -44.73 -20.19 -25.52
N ASN A 156 -45.41 -19.73 -24.46
CA ASN A 156 -46.00 -20.50 -23.36
C ASN A 156 -45.03 -21.08 -22.32
N ILE A 157 -43.70 -20.90 -22.46
CA ILE A 157 -42.73 -21.17 -21.39
C ILE A 157 -42.31 -19.84 -20.75
N LYS A 158 -42.32 -19.75 -19.41
CA LYS A 158 -42.03 -18.51 -18.67
C LYS A 158 -40.58 -18.42 -18.20
N HIS A 159 -39.64 -18.74 -19.08
CA HIS A 159 -38.20 -18.64 -18.84
C HIS A 159 -37.50 -18.46 -20.20
N ASP A 160 -36.68 -17.42 -20.32
CA ASP A 160 -35.91 -17.08 -21.52
C ASP A 160 -34.43 -17.42 -21.29
N VAL A 161 -33.69 -17.73 -22.36
CA VAL A 161 -32.21 -17.81 -22.31
C VAL A 161 -31.57 -16.70 -23.16
N LEU A 162 -30.34 -16.31 -22.83
CA LEU A 162 -29.61 -15.21 -23.48
C LEU A 162 -28.51 -15.71 -24.44
N THR A 163 -28.18 -14.94 -25.47
CA THR A 163 -27.01 -15.22 -26.30
C THR A 163 -25.68 -14.79 -25.66
N THR A 164 -24.60 -15.52 -26.00
CA THR A 164 -23.22 -15.19 -25.59
C THR A 164 -22.66 -13.97 -26.35
N ALA A 165 -21.47 -13.50 -25.96
CA ALA A 165 -20.65 -12.55 -26.73
C ALA A 165 -20.39 -12.94 -28.20
N ARG A 166 -20.55 -14.22 -28.56
CA ARG A 166 -20.44 -14.72 -29.93
C ARG A 166 -21.80 -14.88 -30.63
N GLY A 167 -22.87 -14.40 -30.01
CA GLY A 167 -24.26 -14.52 -30.49
C GLY A 167 -24.85 -15.92 -30.33
N GLU A 168 -24.11 -16.87 -29.74
CA GLU A 168 -24.51 -18.27 -29.63
C GLU A 168 -25.58 -18.46 -28.56
N TYR A 169 -26.48 -19.41 -28.74
CA TYR A 169 -27.41 -19.86 -27.71
C TYR A 169 -27.66 -21.36 -27.76
N TRP A 170 -28.11 -21.89 -26.62
CA TRP A 170 -28.65 -23.23 -26.46
C TRP A 170 -29.90 -23.14 -25.61
N ARG A 171 -31.00 -23.71 -26.11
CA ARG A 171 -32.29 -23.76 -25.44
C ARG A 171 -32.77 -25.19 -25.40
N LEU A 172 -32.58 -25.83 -24.25
CA LEU A 172 -33.09 -27.16 -23.99
C LEU A 172 -34.63 -27.15 -24.09
N LEU A 173 -35.17 -28.14 -24.80
CA LEU A 173 -36.60 -28.36 -25.03
C LEU A 173 -36.84 -29.86 -25.22
N LEU A 174 -38.06 -30.29 -24.88
CA LEU A 174 -38.52 -31.64 -25.18
C LEU A 174 -38.99 -31.74 -26.66
N PRO A 175 -39.16 -32.96 -27.21
CA PRO A 175 -39.66 -33.13 -28.56
C PRO A 175 -41.10 -32.59 -28.73
N GLY A 176 -41.30 -31.70 -29.69
CA GLY A 176 -42.56 -30.98 -29.90
C GLY A 176 -42.41 -29.79 -30.85
N SER A 177 -43.53 -29.18 -31.22
CA SER A 177 -43.56 -27.96 -32.04
C SER A 177 -43.76 -26.73 -31.15
N TYR A 178 -42.94 -25.70 -31.37
CA TYR A 178 -42.89 -24.48 -30.56
C TYR A 178 -42.86 -23.25 -31.46
N VAL A 179 -43.38 -22.12 -30.95
CA VAL A 179 -43.15 -20.82 -31.57
C VAL A 179 -42.01 -20.13 -30.81
N MET A 180 -40.91 -19.89 -31.52
CA MET A 180 -39.67 -19.33 -31.01
C MET A 180 -39.55 -17.87 -31.44
N LYS A 181 -39.16 -16.99 -30.52
CA LYS A 181 -39.09 -15.54 -30.73
C LYS A 181 -37.75 -15.02 -30.22
N VAL A 182 -37.04 -14.25 -31.05
CA VAL A 182 -35.69 -13.76 -30.76
C VAL A 182 -35.68 -12.24 -30.74
N SER A 183 -35.33 -11.65 -29.60
CA SER A 183 -35.49 -10.22 -29.34
C SER A 183 -34.27 -9.62 -28.65
N ALA A 184 -33.72 -8.54 -29.21
CA ALA A 184 -32.60 -7.79 -28.63
C ALA A 184 -32.87 -6.27 -28.69
N PRO A 185 -32.33 -5.47 -27.76
CA PRO A 185 -32.43 -4.01 -27.81
C PRO A 185 -31.89 -3.45 -29.14
N SER A 186 -32.51 -2.40 -29.68
CA SER A 186 -32.21 -1.86 -31.02
C SER A 186 -32.39 -2.82 -32.21
N TYR A 187 -32.97 -4.01 -32.05
CA TYR A 187 -33.19 -4.97 -33.16
C TYR A 187 -34.68 -5.31 -33.36
N ALA A 188 -35.08 -5.51 -34.61
CA ALA A 188 -36.43 -5.93 -34.94
C ALA A 188 -36.61 -7.40 -34.55
N THR A 189 -37.56 -7.68 -33.65
CA THR A 189 -37.84 -9.03 -33.15
C THR A 189 -38.22 -9.99 -34.27
N GLU A 190 -37.50 -11.11 -34.40
CA GLU A 190 -37.85 -12.20 -35.31
C GLU A 190 -38.70 -13.26 -34.58
N SER A 191 -39.52 -14.03 -35.31
CA SER A 191 -40.24 -15.19 -34.77
C SER A 191 -40.42 -16.27 -35.83
N ARG A 192 -40.26 -17.54 -35.43
CA ARG A 192 -40.37 -18.73 -36.30
C ARG A 192 -41.12 -19.83 -35.57
N GLU A 193 -41.79 -20.69 -36.34
CA GLU A 193 -42.27 -21.98 -35.83
C GLU A 193 -41.14 -23.01 -36.00
N ILE A 194 -40.81 -23.72 -34.93
CA ILE A 194 -39.76 -24.75 -34.90
C ILE A 194 -40.36 -26.09 -34.46
N THR A 195 -39.75 -27.20 -34.85
CA THR A 195 -40.14 -28.54 -34.37
C THR A 195 -38.90 -29.32 -33.93
N VAL A 196 -38.82 -29.58 -32.63
CA VAL A 196 -37.76 -30.35 -31.99
C VAL A 196 -38.10 -31.84 -32.13
N LEU A 197 -37.19 -32.62 -32.70
CA LEU A 197 -37.35 -34.07 -32.87
C LEU A 197 -36.62 -34.84 -31.78
N LYS A 198 -37.12 -36.03 -31.44
CA LYS A 198 -36.51 -36.86 -30.38
C LYS A 198 -35.14 -37.37 -30.82
N GLY A 199 -34.09 -37.00 -30.07
CA GLY A 199 -32.72 -37.41 -30.33
C GLY A 199 -32.00 -36.61 -31.42
N VAL A 200 -32.53 -35.45 -31.82
CA VAL A 200 -31.91 -34.56 -32.81
C VAL A 200 -31.91 -33.13 -32.26
N THR A 201 -30.73 -32.54 -32.09
CA THR A 201 -30.61 -31.10 -31.82
C THR A 201 -31.03 -30.33 -33.06
N LEU A 202 -31.98 -29.40 -32.94
CA LEU A 202 -32.28 -28.46 -34.00
C LEU A 202 -31.22 -27.33 -34.01
N GLU A 203 -30.80 -26.87 -35.19
CA GLU A 203 -29.93 -25.70 -35.33
C GLU A 203 -30.66 -24.61 -36.12
N GLU A 204 -30.95 -23.48 -35.46
CA GLU A 204 -31.71 -22.36 -36.02
C GLU A 204 -30.91 -21.06 -35.89
N ASN A 205 -30.48 -20.51 -37.03
CA ASN A 205 -29.70 -19.28 -37.04
C ASN A 205 -30.59 -18.08 -37.38
N PHE A 206 -30.51 -17.02 -36.58
CA PHE A 206 -31.34 -15.81 -36.69
C PHE A 206 -30.53 -14.64 -37.23
N SER A 207 -31.17 -13.78 -38.05
CA SER A 207 -30.54 -12.61 -38.64
C SER A 207 -31.37 -11.37 -38.32
N LEU A 208 -31.13 -10.82 -37.13
CA LEU A 208 -31.83 -9.66 -36.64
C LEU A 208 -31.42 -8.42 -37.43
N LYS A 209 -32.37 -7.83 -38.15
CA LYS A 209 -32.19 -6.51 -38.74
C LYS A 209 -32.22 -5.49 -37.61
N ARG A 210 -31.29 -4.54 -37.63
CA ARG A 210 -31.33 -3.45 -36.65
C ARG A 210 -32.64 -2.69 -36.89
N ILE A 211 -33.23 -2.15 -35.83
CA ILE A 211 -34.18 -1.06 -35.97
C ILE A 211 -33.34 0.15 -36.40
N THR A 212 -32.99 0.18 -37.68
CA THR A 212 -32.93 1.44 -38.37
C THR A 212 -34.32 2.05 -38.19
N TYR A 213 -34.37 3.13 -37.40
CA TYR A 213 -35.27 4.22 -37.72
C TYR A 213 -34.88 4.68 -39.13
N LYS A 214 -35.36 3.95 -40.14
CA LYS A 214 -35.79 4.61 -41.36
C LYS A 214 -36.65 5.76 -40.89
N GLU A 215 -36.38 6.93 -41.45
CA GLU A 215 -37.36 8.00 -41.49
C GLU A 215 -38.64 7.37 -42.08
N ALA A 216 -39.55 6.96 -41.20
CA ALA A 216 -40.92 6.74 -41.58
C ALA A 216 -41.33 8.05 -42.21
N THR A 217 -41.52 8.05 -43.53
CA THR A 217 -41.75 9.27 -44.30
C THR A 217 -43.20 9.70 -44.08
N TYR A 218 -43.52 9.98 -42.82
CA TYR A 218 -44.47 11.00 -42.40
C TYR A 218 -44.23 12.18 -43.34
N LYS A 219 -45.14 12.32 -44.29
CA LYS A 219 -45.39 13.59 -44.94
C LYS A 219 -45.45 14.61 -43.82
N GLN A 220 -44.66 15.68 -43.91
CA GLN A 220 -44.67 16.73 -42.90
C GLN A 220 -46.05 17.40 -42.88
N GLN A 221 -46.98 16.81 -42.12
CA GLN A 221 -47.87 17.62 -41.32
C GLN A 221 -46.95 18.38 -40.37
N GLU A 222 -47.02 19.70 -40.41
CA GLU A 222 -46.36 20.55 -39.43
C GLU A 222 -46.80 20.06 -38.04
N ILE A 223 -45.88 19.49 -37.26
CA ILE A 223 -46.16 19.19 -35.85
C ILE A 223 -46.27 20.55 -35.19
N LYS A 224 -47.52 20.99 -34.93
CA LYS A 224 -47.81 22.31 -34.37
C LYS A 224 -47.53 22.32 -32.89
N VAL A 225 -46.24 22.36 -32.57
CA VAL A 225 -45.72 22.74 -31.26
C VAL A 225 -46.42 24.02 -30.82
N ASP A 226 -46.95 24.03 -29.60
CA ASP A 226 -47.60 25.22 -29.08
C ASP A 226 -46.57 26.33 -28.74
N LYS A 227 -47.08 27.51 -28.36
CA LYS A 227 -46.23 28.67 -28.01
C LYS A 227 -45.39 28.49 -26.73
N TYR A 228 -45.51 27.35 -26.04
CA TYR A 228 -44.79 27.00 -24.81
C TYR A 228 -43.76 25.88 -25.04
N GLY A 229 -43.93 25.06 -26.09
CA GLY A 229 -43.04 23.96 -26.49
C GLY A 229 -43.66 22.57 -26.41
N PHE A 230 -44.96 22.44 -26.16
CA PHE A 230 -45.63 21.15 -26.03
C PHE A 230 -46.19 20.67 -27.37
N LEU A 231 -46.20 19.35 -27.58
CA LEU A 231 -46.86 18.72 -28.74
C LEU A 231 -48.35 18.47 -28.45
N ILE A 232 -48.68 18.20 -27.17
CA ILE A 232 -50.04 18.08 -26.65
C ILE A 232 -50.25 19.27 -25.68
N PRO A 233 -51.12 20.24 -26.01
CA PRO A 233 -51.32 21.44 -25.19
C PRO A 233 -51.69 21.12 -23.74
N VAL A 234 -50.97 21.73 -22.80
CA VAL A 234 -51.11 21.50 -21.35
C VAL A 234 -52.04 22.52 -20.68
N ASP A 235 -52.75 22.09 -19.62
CA ASP A 235 -53.53 22.99 -18.76
C ASP A 235 -52.63 23.54 -17.64
N PHE A 236 -52.48 24.87 -17.59
CA PHE A 236 -51.65 25.55 -16.60
C PHE A 236 -52.46 25.81 -15.32
N LYS A 237 -52.46 24.80 -14.44
CA LYS A 237 -53.06 24.81 -13.11
C LYS A 237 -52.06 24.35 -12.05
N HIS A 238 -52.40 24.57 -10.78
CA HIS A 238 -51.73 23.92 -9.65
C HIS A 238 -52.29 22.51 -9.48
N HIS A 239 -51.43 21.54 -9.17
CA HIS A 239 -51.82 20.14 -9.03
C HIS A 239 -51.83 19.73 -7.55
N HIS A 240 -53.01 19.50 -6.98
CA HIS A 240 -53.12 18.88 -5.65
C HIS A 240 -52.58 17.44 -5.66
N TYR A 241 -52.28 16.88 -4.49
CA TYR A 241 -51.54 15.62 -4.34
C TYR A 241 -52.12 14.48 -5.20
N ASN A 242 -53.44 14.32 -5.21
CA ASN A 242 -54.11 13.28 -6.01
C ASN A 242 -53.99 13.54 -7.53
N GLU A 243 -53.91 14.81 -7.95
CA GLU A 243 -53.71 15.18 -9.36
C GLU A 243 -52.24 15.03 -9.79
N LEU A 244 -51.31 15.29 -8.88
CA LEU A 244 -49.87 15.01 -9.04
C LEU A 244 -49.64 13.50 -9.17
N GLU A 245 -50.23 12.68 -8.30
CA GLU A 245 -50.19 11.22 -8.41
C GLU A 245 -50.77 10.75 -9.75
N GLN A 246 -51.94 11.26 -10.14
CA GLN A 246 -52.58 10.91 -11.41
C GLN A 246 -51.76 11.30 -12.64
N ILE A 247 -51.16 12.50 -12.69
CA ILE A 247 -50.42 12.94 -13.87
C ILE A 247 -49.09 12.17 -14.01
N LEU A 248 -48.38 11.90 -12.90
CA LEU A 248 -47.18 11.07 -12.93
C LEU A 248 -47.49 9.61 -13.31
N LEU A 249 -48.59 9.04 -12.81
CA LEU A 249 -49.07 7.72 -13.24
C LEU A 249 -49.44 7.69 -14.73
N SER A 250 -50.05 8.76 -15.24
CA SER A 250 -50.42 8.86 -16.66
C SER A 250 -49.18 8.93 -17.57
N LEU A 251 -48.16 9.71 -17.20
CA LEU A 251 -46.90 9.78 -17.95
C LEU A 251 -46.17 8.44 -17.96
N ALA A 252 -46.10 7.75 -16.81
CA ALA A 252 -45.49 6.43 -16.71
C ALA A 252 -46.24 5.34 -17.51
N ALA A 253 -47.55 5.51 -17.73
CA ALA A 253 -48.36 4.60 -18.53
C ALA A 253 -48.35 4.93 -20.04
N GLU A 254 -48.17 6.20 -20.42
CA GLU A 254 -48.14 6.68 -21.81
C GLU A 254 -46.73 6.58 -22.43
N TYR A 255 -45.67 6.78 -21.64
CA TYR A 255 -44.26 6.75 -22.06
C TYR A 255 -43.43 5.65 -21.35
N PRO A 256 -43.91 4.39 -21.23
CA PRO A 256 -43.27 3.35 -20.41
C PRO A 256 -41.93 2.84 -20.96
N SER A 257 -41.57 3.20 -22.20
CA SER A 257 -40.26 2.89 -22.78
C SER A 257 -39.14 3.81 -22.30
N ILE A 258 -39.48 4.99 -21.79
CA ILE A 258 -38.51 6.02 -21.37
C ILE A 258 -38.75 6.56 -19.95
N THR A 259 -39.70 5.99 -19.20
CA THR A 259 -40.04 6.46 -17.85
C THR A 259 -40.28 5.33 -16.85
N ARG A 260 -40.04 5.63 -15.58
CA ARG A 260 -40.38 4.77 -14.43
C ARG A 260 -40.82 5.61 -13.24
N LEU A 261 -42.09 5.51 -12.86
CA LEU A 261 -42.57 6.08 -11.60
C LEU A 261 -42.23 5.13 -10.45
N TYR A 262 -41.61 5.66 -9.40
CA TYR A 262 -41.38 4.94 -8.15
C TYR A 262 -41.56 5.87 -6.94
N ASN A 263 -41.41 5.31 -5.75
CA ASN A 263 -41.60 6.02 -4.49
C ASN A 263 -40.36 5.86 -3.60
N ILE A 264 -39.88 6.95 -2.98
CA ILE A 264 -38.71 6.93 -2.08
C ILE A 264 -39.06 6.85 -0.59
N GLY A 265 -40.31 7.10 -0.20
CA GLY A 265 -40.69 7.13 1.20
C GLY A 265 -42.13 7.58 1.42
N LYS A 266 -42.43 8.15 2.60
CA LYS A 266 -43.73 8.75 2.88
C LYS A 266 -43.58 10.00 3.73
N SER A 267 -44.48 10.95 3.53
CA SER A 267 -44.65 12.08 4.44
C SER A 267 -45.18 11.65 5.81
N VAL A 268 -45.15 12.57 6.77
CA VAL A 268 -45.74 12.40 8.11
C VAL A 268 -47.21 11.96 8.08
N LEU A 269 -48.02 12.47 7.13
CA LEU A 269 -49.43 12.08 6.93
C LEU A 269 -49.61 10.90 5.96
N GLY A 270 -48.52 10.25 5.55
CA GLY A 270 -48.54 8.99 4.78
C GLY A 270 -48.65 9.14 3.27
N ARG A 271 -48.50 10.36 2.72
CA ARG A 271 -48.45 10.60 1.27
C ARG A 271 -47.13 10.05 0.71
N GLN A 272 -47.20 9.33 -0.41
CA GLN A 272 -46.02 8.81 -1.12
C GLN A 272 -45.17 9.97 -1.67
N LEU A 273 -43.85 9.86 -1.58
CA LEU A 273 -42.89 10.77 -2.20
C LEU A 273 -42.49 10.22 -3.57
N PHE A 274 -43.32 10.55 -4.57
CA PHE A 274 -43.17 10.05 -5.94
C PHE A 274 -42.00 10.70 -6.68
N VAL A 275 -41.19 9.86 -7.30
CA VAL A 275 -40.10 10.26 -8.22
C VAL A 275 -40.39 9.64 -9.58
N LEU A 276 -40.39 10.48 -10.63
CA LEU A 276 -40.44 10.02 -12.01
C LEU A 276 -39.02 10.01 -12.57
N GLU A 277 -38.55 8.80 -12.89
CA GLU A 277 -37.31 8.55 -13.63
C GLU A 277 -37.57 8.70 -15.14
N ILE A 278 -36.64 9.31 -15.87
CA ILE A 278 -36.65 9.49 -17.33
C ILE A 278 -35.23 9.22 -17.88
N THR A 279 -35.12 8.26 -18.80
CA THR A 279 -33.89 7.77 -19.50
C THR A 279 -34.35 6.84 -20.62
N ASP A 280 -33.53 6.48 -21.62
CA ASP A 280 -33.92 5.47 -22.61
C ASP A 280 -33.82 4.00 -22.13
N LEU A 281 -33.30 3.74 -20.92
CA LEU A 281 -33.33 2.42 -20.27
C LEU A 281 -33.88 2.43 -18.82
N PRO A 282 -35.15 2.78 -18.59
CA PRO A 282 -35.71 3.03 -17.27
C PRO A 282 -35.67 1.80 -16.33
N GLY A 283 -35.17 2.02 -15.13
CA GLY A 283 -35.02 1.04 -14.04
C GLY A 283 -33.60 0.49 -13.85
N ILE A 284 -32.68 0.73 -14.78
CA ILE A 284 -31.29 0.24 -14.75
C ILE A 284 -30.33 1.44 -14.73
N HIS A 285 -29.21 1.32 -14.02
CA HIS A 285 -28.09 2.26 -14.12
C HIS A 285 -27.16 1.77 -15.23
N GLU A 286 -26.94 2.56 -16.29
CA GLU A 286 -26.00 2.21 -17.36
C GLU A 286 -24.57 2.71 -17.03
N PRO A 287 -23.55 1.84 -16.99
CA PRO A 287 -22.23 2.25 -16.51
C PRO A 287 -21.61 3.40 -17.33
N GLY A 288 -21.32 4.52 -16.65
CA GLY A 288 -20.84 5.78 -17.25
C GLY A 288 -21.94 6.79 -17.63
N GLU A 289 -23.22 6.42 -17.58
CA GLU A 289 -24.37 7.33 -17.63
C GLU A 289 -24.52 8.04 -16.27
N PRO A 290 -24.42 9.38 -16.19
CA PRO A 290 -24.59 10.09 -14.94
C PRO A 290 -26.05 10.14 -14.48
N GLU A 291 -26.24 9.90 -13.19
CA GLU A 291 -27.49 10.13 -12.48
C GLU A 291 -27.65 11.62 -12.15
N PHE A 292 -28.77 12.22 -12.60
CA PHE A 292 -29.16 13.60 -12.36
C PHE A 292 -30.47 13.65 -11.57
N LYS A 293 -30.67 14.66 -10.71
CA LYS A 293 -31.98 14.89 -10.08
C LYS A 293 -32.42 16.34 -9.97
N TYR A 294 -33.73 16.55 -9.99
CA TYR A 294 -34.36 17.76 -9.47
C TYR A 294 -35.30 17.42 -8.31
N VAL A 295 -35.19 18.18 -7.23
CA VAL A 295 -36.11 18.12 -6.08
C VAL A 295 -36.85 19.45 -5.98
N ALA A 296 -38.15 19.42 -5.74
CA ALA A 296 -38.95 20.64 -5.58
C ALA A 296 -39.84 20.59 -4.33
N ASN A 297 -40.27 21.78 -3.90
CA ASN A 297 -41.40 21.93 -2.98
C ASN A 297 -41.15 21.17 -1.64
N MET A 298 -39.91 21.24 -1.13
CA MET A 298 -39.56 20.81 0.23
C MET A 298 -40.08 21.78 1.29
N HIS A 299 -40.35 23.03 0.89
CA HIS A 299 -41.30 23.89 1.55
C HIS A 299 -42.63 23.83 0.79
N GLY A 300 -43.70 23.46 1.49
CA GLY A 300 -44.98 23.16 0.83
C GLY A 300 -45.62 24.36 0.14
N ASN A 301 -45.46 25.57 0.68
CA ASN A 301 -45.99 26.80 0.06
C ASN A 301 -45.10 27.39 -1.04
N GLU A 302 -43.93 26.80 -1.31
CA GLU A 302 -43.02 27.23 -2.38
C GLU A 302 -43.29 26.35 -3.60
N VAL A 303 -44.29 26.78 -4.39
CA VAL A 303 -45.03 25.93 -5.34
C VAL A 303 -44.45 25.95 -6.76
N ILE A 304 -43.72 27.00 -7.16
CA ILE A 304 -43.23 27.14 -8.55
C ILE A 304 -42.49 25.87 -9.00
N GLY A 305 -41.54 25.37 -8.19
CA GLY A 305 -40.77 24.17 -8.52
C GLY A 305 -41.62 22.92 -8.77
N ARG A 306 -42.72 22.73 -8.02
CA ARG A 306 -43.62 21.57 -8.17
C ARG A 306 -44.21 21.53 -9.58
N GLU A 307 -44.82 22.64 -9.98
CA GLU A 307 -45.47 22.74 -11.28
C GLU A 307 -44.44 22.78 -12.42
N MET A 308 -43.26 23.38 -12.20
CA MET A 308 -42.17 23.35 -13.20
C MET A 308 -41.62 21.93 -13.44
N LEU A 309 -41.53 21.07 -12.41
CA LEU A 309 -41.10 19.68 -12.61
C LEU A 309 -42.18 18.79 -13.25
N ILE A 310 -43.46 19.03 -12.97
CA ILE A 310 -44.57 18.38 -13.68
C ILE A 310 -44.54 18.76 -15.16
N LEU A 311 -44.42 20.05 -15.48
CA LEU A 311 -44.33 20.55 -16.85
C LEU A 311 -43.05 20.08 -17.56
N LEU A 312 -41.91 19.99 -16.85
CA LEU A 312 -40.67 19.44 -17.38
C LEU A 312 -40.81 17.96 -17.74
N ALA A 313 -41.43 17.16 -16.87
CA ALA A 313 -41.72 15.75 -17.14
C ALA A 313 -42.57 15.59 -18.42
N GLN A 314 -43.67 16.36 -18.53
CA GLN A 314 -44.51 16.37 -19.74
C GLN A 314 -43.72 16.82 -20.98
N TYR A 315 -42.89 17.84 -20.87
CA TYR A 315 -42.09 18.38 -21.97
C TYR A 315 -41.07 17.36 -22.48
N LEU A 316 -40.31 16.72 -21.59
CA LEU A 316 -39.32 15.70 -21.92
C LEU A 316 -39.99 14.49 -22.60
N CYS A 317 -41.08 13.97 -22.02
CA CYS A 317 -41.81 12.82 -22.57
C CYS A 317 -42.36 13.12 -23.97
N GLN A 318 -43.08 14.24 -24.15
CA GLN A 318 -43.69 14.59 -25.43
C GLN A 318 -42.66 14.91 -26.52
N ASN A 319 -41.53 15.53 -26.17
CA ASN A 319 -40.53 15.96 -27.15
C ASN A 319 -39.48 14.88 -27.46
N TYR A 320 -39.45 13.77 -26.72
CA TYR A 320 -38.55 12.64 -27.00
C TYR A 320 -38.72 12.11 -28.44
N GLY A 321 -37.61 11.84 -29.13
CA GLY A 321 -37.57 11.45 -30.54
C GLY A 321 -37.97 12.54 -31.55
N SER A 322 -38.56 13.66 -31.10
CA SER A 322 -39.02 14.77 -31.96
C SER A 322 -38.11 16.00 -31.86
N ASN A 323 -37.61 16.30 -30.67
CA ASN A 323 -36.65 17.36 -30.41
C ASN A 323 -35.27 16.75 -30.17
N LYS A 324 -34.28 17.19 -30.95
CA LYS A 324 -32.92 16.67 -30.89
C LYS A 324 -32.31 16.81 -29.48
N THR A 325 -32.33 18.00 -28.91
CA THR A 325 -31.72 18.30 -27.60
C THR A 325 -32.35 17.50 -26.46
N VAL A 326 -33.69 17.33 -26.47
CA VAL A 326 -34.39 16.50 -25.49
C VAL A 326 -34.02 15.03 -25.64
N THR A 327 -33.90 14.53 -26.88
CA THR A 327 -33.52 13.14 -27.15
C THR A 327 -32.06 12.88 -26.74
N GLU A 328 -31.14 13.81 -27.01
CA GLU A 328 -29.75 13.72 -26.56
C GLU A 328 -29.64 13.75 -25.03
N ILE A 329 -30.42 14.58 -24.34
CA ILE A 329 -30.50 14.61 -22.87
C ILE A 329 -30.98 13.27 -22.30
N VAL A 330 -32.10 12.73 -22.81
CA VAL A 330 -32.70 11.48 -22.29
C VAL A 330 -31.89 10.23 -22.66
N ASN A 331 -31.17 10.21 -23.79
CA ASN A 331 -30.30 9.10 -24.21
C ASN A 331 -28.88 9.15 -23.61
N SER A 332 -28.64 10.01 -22.62
CA SER A 332 -27.31 10.16 -22.02
C SER A 332 -27.32 10.47 -20.54
N THR A 333 -28.47 10.82 -19.97
CA THR A 333 -28.63 11.24 -18.58
C THR A 333 -29.81 10.51 -17.96
N ARG A 334 -29.58 9.93 -16.78
CA ARG A 334 -30.65 9.31 -16.00
C ARG A 334 -31.27 10.34 -15.08
N ILE A 335 -32.46 10.80 -15.45
CA ILE A 335 -33.09 12.01 -14.89
C ILE A 335 -34.14 11.61 -13.87
N HIS A 336 -33.98 12.04 -12.62
CA HIS A 336 -34.95 11.78 -11.56
C HIS A 336 -35.64 13.07 -11.11
N LEU A 337 -36.96 13.15 -11.29
CA LEU A 337 -37.77 14.31 -10.94
C LEU A 337 -38.64 14.02 -9.71
N LEU A 338 -38.44 14.75 -8.61
CA LEU A 338 -39.24 14.72 -7.38
C LEU A 338 -40.04 16.03 -7.25
N PRO A 339 -41.30 16.12 -7.73
CA PRO A 339 -42.03 17.39 -7.77
C PRO A 339 -42.50 17.91 -6.40
N SER A 340 -42.55 17.05 -5.37
CA SER A 340 -42.89 17.48 -4.01
C SER A 340 -42.24 16.60 -2.96
N MET A 341 -41.22 17.13 -2.29
CA MET A 341 -40.65 16.53 -1.08
C MET A 341 -41.54 16.76 0.15
N ASN A 342 -42.31 17.86 0.20
CA ASN A 342 -43.24 18.17 1.30
C ASN A 342 -44.69 18.32 0.79
N PRO A 343 -45.34 17.20 0.38
CA PRO A 343 -46.72 17.24 -0.07
C PRO A 343 -47.70 17.55 1.07
N ASP A 344 -47.30 17.35 2.33
CA ASP A 344 -48.13 17.66 3.49
C ASP A 344 -48.28 19.17 3.72
N GLY A 345 -47.16 19.91 3.67
CA GLY A 345 -47.17 21.36 3.74
C GLY A 345 -47.94 21.99 2.58
N TYR A 346 -47.78 21.43 1.36
CA TYR A 346 -48.48 21.91 0.16
C TYR A 346 -50.01 21.91 0.35
N GLU A 347 -50.58 20.82 0.85
CA GLU A 347 -52.03 20.71 1.09
C GLU A 347 -52.56 21.60 2.23
N THR A 348 -51.67 22.30 2.95
CA THR A 348 -52.02 23.36 3.93
C THR A 348 -51.69 24.78 3.44
N SER A 349 -51.16 24.91 2.21
CA SER A 349 -50.78 26.17 1.57
C SER A 349 -51.94 26.79 0.79
N THR A 350 -51.89 28.09 0.47
CA THR A 350 -52.99 28.80 -0.19
C THR A 350 -52.53 29.54 -1.46
N GLU A 351 -53.25 29.36 -2.57
CA GLU A 351 -52.97 30.07 -3.83
C GLU A 351 -52.99 31.59 -3.62
N GLY A 352 -51.98 32.27 -4.16
CA GLY A 352 -51.81 33.72 -3.99
C GLY A 352 -50.89 34.13 -2.83
N ASP A 353 -50.41 33.18 -2.01
CA ASP A 353 -49.40 33.49 -1.00
C ASP A 353 -48.11 34.03 -1.63
N TYR A 354 -47.79 35.29 -1.31
CA TYR A 354 -46.59 35.94 -1.79
C TYR A 354 -45.35 35.51 -1.01
N GLY A 355 -45.45 35.24 0.31
CA GLY A 355 -44.28 35.18 1.18
C GLY A 355 -44.53 34.76 2.64
N SER A 356 -45.65 34.09 2.94
CA SER A 356 -45.93 33.59 4.28
C SER A 356 -45.10 32.34 4.63
N VAL A 357 -45.35 31.80 5.82
CA VAL A 357 -44.81 30.51 6.30
C VAL A 357 -45.88 29.45 6.49
N ILE A 358 -47.15 29.73 6.15
CA ILE A 358 -48.25 28.77 6.26
C ILE A 358 -48.02 27.68 5.20
N GLY A 359 -47.90 26.43 5.64
CA GLY A 359 -47.55 25.30 4.77
C GLY A 359 -46.08 25.21 4.36
N ARG A 360 -45.18 26.06 4.88
CA ARG A 360 -43.73 25.94 4.64
C ARG A 360 -43.16 24.65 5.25
N ALA A 361 -43.49 24.39 6.51
CA ALA A 361 -42.98 23.23 7.27
C ALA A 361 -43.67 21.90 6.87
N ASN A 362 -43.13 20.76 7.30
CA ASN A 362 -43.83 19.47 7.23
C ASN A 362 -44.97 19.40 8.27
N ALA A 363 -45.76 18.33 8.29
CA ALA A 363 -46.90 18.20 9.22
C ALA A 363 -46.52 18.05 10.72
N ARG A 364 -45.23 17.95 11.09
CA ARG A 364 -44.75 18.09 12.48
C ARG A 364 -44.22 19.50 12.78
N ASN A 365 -44.48 20.46 11.90
CA ASN A 365 -43.99 21.84 11.96
C ASN A 365 -42.44 21.91 12.02
N LYS A 366 -41.77 21.07 11.23
CA LYS A 366 -40.32 21.12 11.00
C LYS A 366 -40.00 21.72 9.63
N ASP A 367 -39.00 22.60 9.59
CA ASP A 367 -38.40 23.07 8.34
C ASP A 367 -37.43 21.97 7.83
N LEU A 368 -37.76 21.36 6.70
CA LEU A 368 -36.98 20.24 6.15
C LEU A 368 -35.59 20.69 5.69
N ASN A 369 -35.43 21.94 5.27
CA ASN A 369 -34.14 22.51 4.89
C ASN A 369 -33.33 23.01 6.12
N ARG A 370 -33.67 22.53 7.32
CA ARG A 370 -32.90 22.67 8.58
C ARG A 370 -32.74 21.34 9.33
N ASN A 371 -33.14 20.22 8.71
CA ASN A 371 -33.27 18.91 9.34
C ASN A 371 -32.21 17.88 8.89
N PHE A 372 -31.36 18.20 7.91
CA PHE A 372 -30.25 17.33 7.52
C PHE A 372 -29.10 17.39 8.53
N PRO A 373 -28.28 16.34 8.66
CA PRO A 373 -26.99 16.39 9.36
C PRO A 373 -26.08 17.46 8.76
N ASP A 374 -25.35 18.18 9.60
CA ASP A 374 -24.48 19.29 9.20
C ASP A 374 -22.99 18.95 9.41
N GLN A 375 -22.11 19.61 8.64
CA GLN A 375 -20.66 19.51 8.72
C GLN A 375 -20.05 20.20 9.96
N TYR A 376 -20.74 21.19 10.56
CA TYR A 376 -20.22 21.97 11.69
C TYR A 376 -20.76 21.56 13.06
N ARG A 377 -21.88 20.81 13.12
CA ARG A 377 -22.50 20.41 14.40
C ARG A 377 -21.75 19.25 15.07
N SER A 378 -21.40 19.41 16.34
CA SER A 378 -20.55 18.48 17.10
C SER A 378 -21.25 17.23 17.65
N SER A 379 -22.58 17.21 17.74
CA SER A 379 -23.38 15.99 17.88
C SER A 379 -24.37 15.87 16.72
N GLN A 380 -24.20 14.84 15.89
CA GLN A 380 -25.15 14.52 14.82
C GLN A 380 -26.30 13.63 15.37
N ASP A 381 -26.06 12.90 16.46
CA ASP A 381 -27.01 11.95 17.08
C ASP A 381 -28.27 12.61 17.67
N ASP A 382 -28.24 13.90 18.00
CA ASP A 382 -29.38 14.64 18.57
C ASP A 382 -30.42 15.07 17.50
N ILE A 383 -30.09 14.98 16.21
CA ILE A 383 -30.99 15.42 15.13
C ILE A 383 -31.99 14.31 14.82
N LYS A 384 -33.20 14.40 15.41
CA LYS A 384 -34.33 13.60 14.96
C LYS A 384 -34.70 13.98 13.52
N LEU A 385 -34.42 13.06 12.60
CA LEU A 385 -34.85 13.15 11.20
C LEU A 385 -36.38 13.04 11.10
N GLU A 386 -36.95 13.83 10.21
CA GLU A 386 -38.32 13.69 9.73
C GLU A 386 -38.37 12.70 8.55
N PRO A 387 -39.50 12.01 8.30
CA PRO A 387 -39.53 10.90 7.34
C PRO A 387 -39.31 11.36 5.89
N GLU A 388 -39.61 12.63 5.58
CA GLU A 388 -39.27 13.23 4.28
C GLU A 388 -37.74 13.36 4.11
N THR A 389 -37.03 13.77 5.16
CA THR A 389 -35.55 13.89 5.20
C THR A 389 -34.88 12.53 5.12
N GLU A 390 -35.38 11.55 5.89
CA GLU A 390 -34.87 10.17 5.90
C GLU A 390 -35.02 9.51 4.52
N ALA A 391 -36.14 9.73 3.83
CA ALA A 391 -36.36 9.24 2.48
C ALA A 391 -35.36 9.82 1.46
N ILE A 392 -35.02 11.11 1.55
CA ILE A 392 -33.96 11.71 0.70
C ILE A 392 -32.60 11.08 1.02
N ILE A 393 -32.24 10.88 2.29
CA ILE A 393 -30.95 10.29 2.68
C ILE A 393 -30.80 8.85 2.15
N GLN A 394 -31.85 8.02 2.30
CA GLN A 394 -31.85 6.65 1.76
C GLN A 394 -31.82 6.64 0.22
N TRP A 395 -32.49 7.60 -0.43
CA TRP A 395 -32.48 7.74 -1.88
C TRP A 395 -31.12 8.19 -2.43
N LEU A 396 -30.43 9.11 -1.76
CA LEU A 396 -29.05 9.53 -2.08
C LEU A 396 -28.03 8.38 -1.93
N GLN A 397 -28.31 7.39 -1.08
CA GLN A 397 -27.51 6.17 -0.95
C GLN A 397 -27.82 5.11 -2.03
N SER A 398 -28.93 5.27 -2.76
CA SER A 398 -29.44 4.27 -3.71
C SER A 398 -28.99 4.46 -5.16
N TYR A 399 -28.55 5.67 -5.53
CA TYR A 399 -28.12 6.03 -6.89
C TYR A 399 -26.89 6.95 -6.83
N PRO A 400 -25.88 6.80 -7.71
CA PRO A 400 -24.68 7.64 -7.73
C PRO A 400 -24.93 9.05 -8.33
N PHE A 401 -25.76 9.86 -7.66
CA PHE A 401 -26.11 11.21 -8.11
C PHE A 401 -24.91 12.14 -8.27
N VAL A 402 -24.78 12.72 -9.46
CA VAL A 402 -23.65 13.58 -9.85
C VAL A 402 -23.99 15.06 -9.70
N LEU A 403 -25.14 15.48 -10.24
CA LEU A 403 -25.61 16.87 -10.24
C LEU A 403 -27.08 16.95 -9.84
N SER A 404 -27.43 18.04 -9.15
CA SER A 404 -28.76 18.29 -8.64
C SER A 404 -29.08 19.78 -8.54
N ALA A 405 -30.36 20.10 -8.51
CA ALA A 405 -30.81 21.28 -7.79
C ALA A 405 -32.07 21.01 -6.97
N ASN A 406 -32.21 21.77 -5.88
CA ASN A 406 -33.47 21.90 -5.16
C ASN A 406 -34.17 23.22 -5.53
N LEU A 407 -35.49 23.19 -5.71
CA LEU A 407 -36.28 24.28 -6.31
C LEU A 407 -37.20 24.97 -5.28
N HIS A 408 -37.03 26.29 -5.17
CA HIS A 408 -37.58 27.15 -4.12
C HIS A 408 -38.34 28.38 -4.65
N GLY A 409 -38.97 29.13 -3.73
CA GLY A 409 -39.66 30.37 -4.02
C GLY A 409 -39.63 31.35 -2.85
N GLY A 410 -39.53 32.64 -3.17
CA GLY A 410 -39.30 33.73 -2.21
C GLY A 410 -38.31 34.76 -2.76
N ALA A 411 -37.25 34.32 -3.43
CA ALA A 411 -36.28 35.20 -4.08
C ALA A 411 -36.23 35.00 -5.60
N LEU A 412 -35.19 35.53 -6.25
CA LEU A 412 -34.84 35.20 -7.64
C LEU A 412 -33.31 35.14 -7.75
N VAL A 413 -32.74 33.97 -7.47
CA VAL A 413 -31.28 33.77 -7.39
C VAL A 413 -30.93 32.29 -7.51
N ALA A 414 -29.77 31.98 -8.08
CA ALA A 414 -29.15 30.67 -7.94
C ALA A 414 -28.17 30.68 -6.75
N ASN A 415 -28.59 30.07 -5.64
CA ASN A 415 -27.84 29.94 -4.40
C ASN A 415 -26.94 28.68 -4.44
N TYR A 416 -25.71 28.76 -3.93
CA TYR A 416 -24.76 27.65 -3.99
C TYR A 416 -23.90 27.49 -2.70
N PRO A 417 -23.30 26.29 -2.47
CA PRO A 417 -22.57 25.98 -1.23
C PRO A 417 -21.36 26.87 -0.89
N TYR A 418 -21.00 27.02 0.39
CA TYR A 418 -21.73 26.50 1.56
C TYR A 418 -22.86 27.42 2.02
N ASP A 419 -23.88 26.81 2.62
CA ASP A 419 -25.07 27.43 3.18
C ASP A 419 -24.84 27.89 4.65
N GLU A 420 -24.09 27.15 5.47
CA GLU A 420 -23.71 27.57 6.83
C GLU A 420 -22.33 28.26 6.88
N ASN A 421 -22.19 29.28 7.74
CA ASN A 421 -20.92 29.85 8.16
C ASN A 421 -20.26 29.00 9.28
N ASN A 422 -18.95 28.82 9.24
CA ASN A 422 -18.24 28.24 10.39
C ASN A 422 -18.29 29.17 11.62
N TYR A 423 -18.14 28.61 12.83
CA TYR A 423 -18.28 29.33 14.11
C TYR A 423 -17.40 30.59 14.30
N ASN A 424 -16.39 30.81 13.45
CA ASN A 424 -15.49 31.96 13.51
C ASN A 424 -15.71 32.98 12.36
N GLN A 425 -16.64 32.75 11.44
CA GLN A 425 -16.96 33.66 10.33
C GLN A 425 -17.98 34.73 10.74
N ILE A 426 -17.89 35.91 10.11
CA ILE A 426 -18.83 37.02 10.30
C ILE A 426 -20.07 36.75 9.45
N ALA A 427 -21.27 36.74 10.05
CA ALA A 427 -22.52 36.53 9.32
C ALA A 427 -22.68 37.48 8.12
N GLY A 428 -23.05 36.95 6.96
CA GLY A 428 -23.07 37.68 5.68
C GLY A 428 -21.72 37.69 4.94
N SER A 429 -20.74 36.91 5.40
CA SER A 429 -19.51 36.61 4.65
C SER A 429 -19.67 35.32 3.85
N PRO A 430 -19.00 35.18 2.69
CA PRO A 430 -19.05 33.93 1.94
C PRO A 430 -18.26 32.80 2.62
N ASN A 431 -18.85 31.62 2.67
CA ASN A 431 -18.17 30.39 3.07
C ASN A 431 -17.95 29.50 1.83
N LEU A 432 -16.72 29.51 1.31
CA LEU A 432 -16.37 28.90 0.03
C LEU A 432 -16.13 27.39 0.18
N SER A 433 -16.72 26.60 -0.73
CA SER A 433 -16.44 25.16 -0.82
C SER A 433 -15.18 24.88 -1.66
N PRO A 434 -14.56 23.68 -1.55
CA PRO A 434 -13.43 23.30 -2.41
C PRO A 434 -13.73 23.34 -3.93
N ASP A 435 -15.00 23.23 -4.32
CA ASP A 435 -15.49 23.30 -5.70
C ASP A 435 -16.17 24.65 -6.02
N GLN A 436 -15.82 25.72 -5.30
CA GLN A 436 -16.39 27.07 -5.45
C GLN A 436 -16.51 27.55 -6.91
N ASP A 437 -15.48 27.33 -7.75
CA ASP A 437 -15.49 27.77 -9.14
C ASP A 437 -16.47 26.96 -10.00
N VAL A 438 -16.64 25.66 -9.69
CA VAL A 438 -17.63 24.78 -10.33
C VAL A 438 -19.04 25.20 -9.92
N PHE A 439 -19.27 25.44 -8.63
CA PHE A 439 -20.57 25.91 -8.13
C PHE A 439 -20.96 27.28 -8.69
N SER A 440 -19.99 28.21 -8.81
CA SER A 440 -20.18 29.50 -9.47
C SER A 440 -20.58 29.32 -10.94
N LEU A 441 -19.90 28.44 -11.69
CA LEU A 441 -20.24 28.11 -13.09
C LEU A 441 -21.64 27.49 -13.22
N LEU A 442 -21.98 26.53 -12.35
CA LEU A 442 -23.30 25.87 -12.30
C LEU A 442 -24.43 26.87 -12.02
N ALA A 443 -24.28 27.71 -11.00
CA ALA A 443 -25.24 28.75 -10.65
C ALA A 443 -25.40 29.79 -11.77
N LYS A 444 -24.29 30.24 -12.39
CA LYS A 444 -24.33 31.15 -13.54
C LYS A 444 -25.01 30.53 -14.75
N THR A 445 -24.82 29.23 -15.01
CA THR A 445 -25.46 28.53 -16.13
C THR A 445 -26.99 28.66 -16.06
N TYR A 446 -27.60 28.42 -14.90
CA TYR A 446 -29.04 28.61 -14.71
C TYR A 446 -29.44 30.10 -14.80
N SER A 447 -28.71 30.98 -14.11
CA SER A 447 -29.04 32.41 -14.00
C SER A 447 -28.96 33.18 -15.34
N TYR A 448 -27.94 32.88 -16.16
CA TYR A 448 -27.75 33.50 -17.48
C TYR A 448 -28.73 32.94 -18.53
N ALA A 449 -29.11 31.66 -18.44
CA ALA A 449 -30.19 31.10 -19.26
C ALA A 449 -31.57 31.70 -18.89
N HIS A 450 -31.77 32.10 -17.62
CA HIS A 450 -33.05 32.64 -17.16
C HIS A 450 -33.19 34.11 -17.61
N PRO A 451 -34.26 34.51 -18.35
CA PRO A 451 -34.34 35.80 -19.06
C PRO A 451 -34.19 37.08 -18.22
N ARG A 452 -34.20 36.95 -16.89
CA ARG A 452 -34.10 38.08 -15.95
C ARG A 452 -33.34 37.80 -14.66
N MET A 453 -32.74 36.63 -14.43
CA MET A 453 -32.12 36.31 -13.12
C MET A 453 -30.74 36.98 -13.00
N HIS A 454 -29.91 36.86 -14.03
CA HIS A 454 -28.59 37.48 -14.12
C HIS A 454 -28.59 39.03 -14.12
N LEU A 455 -29.75 39.68 -14.22
CA LEU A 455 -29.86 41.14 -14.29
C LEU A 455 -29.67 41.75 -12.89
N LEU A 456 -28.67 42.60 -12.71
CA LEU A 456 -28.41 43.30 -11.44
C LEU A 456 -29.48 44.39 -11.18
N GLN A 457 -30.65 43.96 -10.72
CA GLN A 457 -31.80 44.81 -10.38
C GLN A 457 -32.58 44.23 -9.19
N LYS A 458 -33.43 45.05 -8.56
CA LYS A 458 -34.36 44.59 -7.52
C LYS A 458 -35.51 43.82 -8.16
N HIS A 459 -35.53 42.48 -8.00
CA HIS A 459 -36.59 41.63 -8.55
C HIS A 459 -37.83 41.53 -7.66
N CYS A 460 -37.65 41.48 -6.34
CA CYS A 460 -38.73 41.24 -5.38
C CYS A 460 -39.07 42.54 -4.65
N SER A 461 -40.35 42.94 -4.66
CA SER A 461 -40.75 44.29 -4.22
C SER A 461 -40.46 44.59 -2.73
N TYR A 462 -40.45 43.56 -1.89
CA TYR A 462 -40.42 43.68 -0.43
C TYR A 462 -39.01 43.65 0.19
N THR A 463 -38.01 43.06 -0.49
CA THR A 463 -36.60 43.10 -0.08
C THR A 463 -35.86 44.17 -0.87
N ASN A 464 -34.64 44.52 -0.44
CA ASN A 464 -33.73 45.38 -1.25
C ASN A 464 -32.53 44.56 -1.75
N GLU A 465 -32.74 43.26 -1.96
CA GLU A 465 -31.71 42.34 -2.42
C GLU A 465 -31.44 42.53 -3.92
N THR A 466 -30.16 42.48 -4.28
CA THR A 466 -29.67 42.52 -5.66
C THR A 466 -28.49 41.57 -5.76
N PHE A 467 -28.62 40.52 -6.57
CA PHE A 467 -27.60 39.49 -6.71
C PHE A 467 -26.76 39.75 -7.96
N VAL A 468 -25.44 39.86 -7.80
CA VAL A 468 -24.51 40.01 -8.93
C VAL A 468 -24.52 38.70 -9.72
N ASP A 469 -24.57 38.78 -11.05
CA ASP A 469 -24.77 37.63 -11.94
C ASP A 469 -26.04 36.78 -11.64
N GLY A 470 -26.96 37.27 -10.79
CA GLY A 470 -28.12 36.50 -10.32
C GLY A 470 -27.78 35.27 -9.48
N ILE A 471 -26.58 35.23 -8.88
CA ILE A 471 -26.10 34.12 -8.03
C ILE A 471 -25.79 34.58 -6.61
N THR A 472 -25.74 33.66 -5.65
CA THR A 472 -25.15 33.93 -4.33
C THR A 472 -24.56 32.67 -3.70
N ASN A 473 -23.51 32.85 -2.90
CA ASN A 473 -23.15 31.85 -1.88
C ASN A 473 -24.18 31.92 -0.75
N GLY A 474 -24.60 30.78 -0.21
CA GLY A 474 -25.65 30.74 0.83
C GLY A 474 -25.26 31.44 2.12
N ALA A 475 -24.10 31.09 2.68
CA ALA A 475 -23.55 31.70 3.88
C ALA A 475 -23.37 33.24 3.77
N ALA A 476 -23.13 33.76 2.56
CA ALA A 476 -23.06 35.19 2.27
C ALA A 476 -24.45 35.88 2.24
N TRP A 477 -25.51 35.18 1.82
CA TRP A 477 -26.87 35.71 1.81
C TRP A 477 -27.49 35.63 3.21
N TYR A 478 -27.56 34.44 3.79
CA TYR A 478 -27.88 34.20 5.20
C TYR A 478 -27.51 32.76 5.62
N SER A 479 -27.01 32.58 6.83
CA SER A 479 -26.52 31.27 7.29
C SER A 479 -27.66 30.23 7.44
N VAL A 480 -27.50 29.06 6.81
CA VAL A 480 -28.47 27.97 6.76
C VAL A 480 -27.83 26.66 7.26
N SER A 481 -28.11 26.33 8.52
CA SER A 481 -27.59 25.11 9.18
C SER A 481 -28.50 23.90 8.97
N GLY A 482 -27.93 22.76 8.56
CA GLY A 482 -28.65 21.51 8.32
C GLY A 482 -29.48 21.52 7.02
N GLY A 483 -28.97 22.19 5.99
CA GLY A 483 -29.58 22.29 4.66
C GLY A 483 -29.31 21.06 3.77
N MET A 484 -30.23 20.78 2.85
CA MET A 484 -30.13 19.65 1.91
C MET A 484 -28.99 19.83 0.90
N GLN A 485 -28.77 21.07 0.46
CA GLN A 485 -27.76 21.44 -0.53
C GLN A 485 -26.34 21.04 -0.10
N ASP A 486 -25.95 21.44 1.12
CA ASP A 486 -24.64 21.13 1.67
C ASP A 486 -24.52 19.64 2.03
N TYR A 487 -25.60 18.99 2.50
CA TYR A 487 -25.61 17.56 2.77
C TYR A 487 -25.27 16.72 1.53
N ASN A 488 -25.86 17.05 0.38
CA ASN A 488 -25.57 16.40 -0.91
C ASN A 488 -24.08 16.42 -1.23
N TYR A 489 -23.46 17.60 -1.16
CA TYR A 489 -22.07 17.78 -1.55
C TYR A 489 -21.08 17.19 -0.54
N ILE A 490 -21.35 17.32 0.77
CA ILE A 490 -20.48 16.74 1.81
C ILE A 490 -20.58 15.21 1.79
N PHE A 491 -21.78 14.65 1.98
CA PHE A 491 -21.97 13.23 2.32
C PHE A 491 -22.34 12.33 1.14
N ALA A 492 -23.07 12.83 0.14
CA ALA A 492 -23.56 12.01 -0.99
C ALA A 492 -22.72 12.11 -2.27
N SER A 493 -21.69 12.98 -2.30
CA SER A 493 -20.90 13.32 -3.50
C SER A 493 -21.71 13.86 -4.69
N CYS A 494 -22.94 14.32 -4.46
CA CYS A 494 -23.74 15.01 -5.45
C CYS A 494 -23.49 16.51 -5.36
N MET A 495 -23.18 17.19 -6.46
CA MET A 495 -23.17 18.66 -6.48
C MET A 495 -24.62 19.15 -6.52
N GLU A 496 -25.06 19.92 -5.52
CA GLU A 496 -26.40 20.50 -5.49
C GLU A 496 -26.35 22.02 -5.34
N ILE A 497 -27.24 22.73 -6.04
CA ILE A 497 -27.52 24.16 -5.83
C ILE A 497 -28.99 24.37 -5.47
N THR A 498 -29.30 25.51 -4.87
CA THR A 498 -30.65 25.93 -4.47
C THR A 498 -31.14 27.01 -5.43
N ILE A 499 -32.26 26.78 -6.12
CA ILE A 499 -32.76 27.69 -7.16
C ILE A 499 -34.05 28.36 -6.70
N GLU A 500 -33.96 29.65 -6.40
CA GLU A 500 -35.10 30.50 -6.07
C GLU A 500 -35.76 30.99 -7.37
N MET A 501 -36.89 30.38 -7.74
CA MET A 501 -37.51 30.55 -9.07
C MET A 501 -38.36 31.82 -9.20
N GLY A 502 -38.69 32.48 -8.08
CA GLY A 502 -39.41 33.74 -8.10
C GLY A 502 -40.00 34.19 -6.76
N CYS A 503 -40.25 35.50 -6.66
CA CYS A 503 -40.67 36.19 -5.46
C CYS A 503 -42.06 35.82 -4.91
N PHE A 504 -42.89 35.13 -5.70
CA PHE A 504 -44.17 34.57 -5.22
C PHE A 504 -43.92 33.14 -4.80
N LYS A 505 -44.12 32.81 -3.51
CA LYS A 505 -44.07 31.42 -3.05
C LYS A 505 -45.15 30.56 -3.72
N TYR A 506 -46.40 31.00 -3.63
CA TYR A 506 -47.56 30.38 -4.27
C TYR A 506 -48.21 31.38 -5.23
N PRO A 507 -47.71 31.53 -6.47
CA PRO A 507 -48.29 32.45 -7.45
C PRO A 507 -49.70 32.00 -7.87
N PRO A 508 -50.62 32.94 -8.19
CA PRO A 508 -51.84 32.63 -8.91
C PRO A 508 -51.58 31.93 -10.25
N LYS A 509 -52.44 30.98 -10.63
CA LYS A 509 -52.18 30.03 -11.74
C LYS A 509 -52.00 30.67 -13.11
N ASP A 510 -52.58 31.85 -13.35
CA ASP A 510 -52.39 32.62 -14.59
C ASP A 510 -50.93 33.02 -14.84
N LYS A 511 -50.06 32.96 -13.81
CA LYS A 511 -48.63 33.22 -13.90
C LYS A 511 -47.79 31.99 -14.26
N LEU A 512 -48.30 30.76 -14.08
CA LEU A 512 -47.57 29.52 -14.39
C LEU A 512 -47.03 29.45 -15.83
N PRO A 513 -47.78 29.88 -16.88
CA PRO A 513 -47.25 29.88 -18.24
C PRO A 513 -46.09 30.86 -18.44
N LYS A 514 -45.99 31.92 -17.62
CA LYS A 514 -44.83 32.81 -17.61
C LYS A 514 -43.63 32.15 -16.93
N TYR A 515 -43.82 31.57 -15.75
CA TYR A 515 -42.75 30.86 -15.04
C TYR A 515 -42.14 29.74 -15.89
N TRP A 516 -42.98 29.00 -16.62
CA TRP A 516 -42.53 27.99 -17.59
C TRP A 516 -41.65 28.57 -18.69
N LEU A 517 -42.09 29.64 -19.36
CA LEU A 517 -41.29 30.31 -20.41
C LEU A 517 -39.97 30.89 -19.90
N GLU A 518 -39.92 31.30 -18.63
CA GLU A 518 -38.71 31.84 -18.02
C GLU A 518 -37.75 30.75 -17.51
N ASN A 519 -38.22 29.53 -17.19
CA ASN A 519 -37.41 28.49 -16.54
C ASN A 519 -37.17 27.22 -17.39
N LYS A 520 -37.90 26.99 -18.48
CA LYS A 520 -37.71 25.80 -19.34
C LYS A 520 -36.28 25.65 -19.84
N GLU A 521 -35.71 26.71 -20.42
CA GLU A 521 -34.35 26.66 -20.97
C GLU A 521 -33.28 26.55 -19.86
N PRO A 522 -33.35 27.30 -18.74
CA PRO A 522 -32.52 27.06 -17.56
C PRO A 522 -32.51 25.62 -17.05
N LEU A 523 -33.68 24.98 -16.95
CA LEU A 523 -33.80 23.60 -16.45
C LEU A 523 -33.06 22.60 -17.37
N LEU A 524 -33.13 22.78 -18.69
CA LEU A 524 -32.43 21.94 -19.66
C LEU A 524 -30.92 22.24 -19.69
N THR A 525 -30.53 23.52 -19.72
CA THR A 525 -29.13 23.96 -19.81
C THR A 525 -28.31 23.57 -18.57
N PHE A 526 -28.94 23.61 -17.39
CA PHE A 526 -28.34 23.16 -16.14
C PHE A 526 -28.19 21.64 -16.09
N MET A 527 -29.23 20.88 -16.49
CA MET A 527 -29.20 19.41 -16.56
C MET A 527 -28.02 18.91 -17.41
N GLN A 528 -27.76 19.56 -18.55
CA GLN A 528 -26.61 19.26 -19.41
C GLN A 528 -25.23 19.42 -18.75
N GLN A 529 -25.09 20.21 -17.67
CA GLN A 529 -23.79 20.38 -17.00
C GLN A 529 -23.32 19.12 -16.27
N VAL A 530 -24.18 18.11 -16.09
CA VAL A 530 -23.81 16.81 -15.49
C VAL A 530 -22.73 16.06 -16.28
N HIS A 531 -22.56 16.40 -17.57
CA HIS A 531 -21.55 15.81 -18.45
C HIS A 531 -20.21 16.56 -18.48
N ARG A 532 -20.16 17.80 -17.97
CA ARG A 532 -18.94 18.62 -17.94
C ARG A 532 -17.89 18.02 -16.99
N GLY A 533 -16.61 18.27 -17.26
CA GLY A 533 -15.49 17.84 -16.41
C GLY A 533 -14.83 16.56 -16.89
N ALA A 534 -14.61 15.60 -16.00
CA ALA A 534 -14.03 14.29 -16.31
C ALA A 534 -14.93 13.14 -15.82
N LYS A 535 -15.07 12.08 -16.63
CA LYS A 535 -15.78 10.85 -16.25
C LYS A 535 -15.08 9.61 -16.80
N GLY A 536 -15.31 8.44 -16.22
CA GLY A 536 -14.69 7.20 -16.69
C GLY A 536 -14.67 6.11 -15.62
N PHE A 537 -13.83 5.09 -15.81
CA PHE A 537 -13.83 3.87 -14.99
C PHE A 537 -12.51 3.63 -14.27
N VAL A 538 -12.57 3.22 -13.01
CA VAL A 538 -11.48 2.61 -12.25
C VAL A 538 -11.67 1.10 -12.24
N ARG A 539 -10.71 0.39 -12.83
CA ARG A 539 -10.70 -1.09 -12.92
C ARG A 539 -9.43 -1.64 -12.28
N SER A 540 -9.48 -2.92 -11.92
CA SER A 540 -8.30 -3.71 -11.59
C SER A 540 -7.53 -4.09 -12.85
N THR A 541 -6.26 -4.48 -12.73
CA THR A 541 -5.50 -5.12 -13.83
C THR A 541 -6.14 -6.40 -14.37
N SER A 542 -7.07 -7.02 -13.63
CA SER A 542 -7.90 -8.14 -14.09
C SER A 542 -9.21 -7.72 -14.78
N GLY A 543 -9.38 -6.44 -15.12
CA GLY A 543 -10.56 -5.89 -15.80
C GLY A 543 -11.80 -5.66 -14.93
N ASN A 544 -11.88 -6.30 -13.75
CA ASN A 544 -12.99 -6.12 -12.81
C ASN A 544 -13.11 -4.65 -12.37
N PRO A 545 -14.33 -4.09 -12.26
CA PRO A 545 -14.54 -2.75 -11.72
C PRO A 545 -14.16 -2.65 -10.24
N ILE A 546 -13.75 -1.46 -9.80
CA ILE A 546 -13.43 -1.17 -8.39
C ILE A 546 -14.46 -0.17 -7.84
N TYR A 547 -15.44 -0.68 -7.10
CA TYR A 547 -16.41 0.11 -6.34
C TYR A 547 -15.76 0.87 -5.19
N ASN A 548 -16.23 2.10 -4.89
CA ASN A 548 -15.80 2.94 -3.78
C ASN A 548 -14.28 3.29 -3.79
N ALA A 549 -13.64 3.22 -4.97
CA ALA A 549 -12.34 3.84 -5.20
C ALA A 549 -12.46 5.36 -5.05
N THR A 550 -11.43 6.00 -4.52
CA THR A 550 -11.36 7.46 -4.35
C THR A 550 -10.80 8.11 -5.60
N ILE A 551 -11.47 9.15 -6.08
CA ILE A 551 -10.98 10.05 -7.13
C ILE A 551 -10.57 11.37 -6.46
N GLU A 552 -9.31 11.75 -6.63
CA GLU A 552 -8.70 12.96 -6.08
C GLU A 552 -8.22 13.87 -7.21
N VAL A 553 -8.42 15.18 -7.10
CA VAL A 553 -7.98 16.16 -8.12
C VAL A 553 -6.95 17.09 -7.49
N GLU A 554 -5.77 17.21 -8.09
CA GLU A 554 -4.70 18.03 -7.55
C GLU A 554 -5.12 19.51 -7.47
N GLY A 555 -5.00 20.08 -6.27
CA GLY A 555 -5.45 21.44 -5.95
C GLY A 555 -6.85 21.54 -5.35
N ILE A 556 -7.71 20.52 -5.49
CA ILE A 556 -9.08 20.53 -4.96
C ILE A 556 -9.24 19.50 -3.83
N ALA A 557 -9.62 19.96 -2.65
CA ALA A 557 -9.70 19.12 -1.44
C ALA A 557 -10.91 18.17 -1.39
N LYS A 558 -11.92 18.34 -2.27
CA LYS A 558 -13.07 17.42 -2.37
C LYS A 558 -12.70 16.21 -3.20
N THR A 559 -12.84 15.03 -2.60
CA THR A 559 -12.71 13.74 -3.27
C THR A 559 -14.09 13.20 -3.66
N MET A 560 -14.12 12.35 -4.69
CA MET A 560 -15.33 11.64 -5.16
C MET A 560 -15.13 10.13 -5.01
N LYS A 561 -16.21 9.36 -5.14
CA LYS A 561 -16.19 7.89 -5.10
C LYS A 561 -16.70 7.27 -6.39
N THR A 562 -16.16 6.11 -6.74
CA THR A 562 -16.71 5.31 -7.85
C THR A 562 -18.00 4.59 -7.46
N ALA A 563 -18.93 4.55 -8.40
CA ALA A 563 -20.14 3.75 -8.34
C ALA A 563 -19.82 2.25 -8.55
N LYS A 564 -20.87 1.43 -8.52
CA LYS A 564 -20.81 -0.03 -8.42
C LYS A 564 -19.98 -0.66 -9.54
N ASP A 565 -20.06 -0.11 -10.74
CA ASP A 565 -19.43 -0.63 -11.95
C ASP A 565 -18.09 0.06 -12.26
N GLY A 566 -17.50 0.66 -11.22
CA GLY A 566 -16.16 1.26 -11.19
C GLY A 566 -16.12 2.66 -11.80
N ASP A 567 -17.25 3.16 -12.28
CA ASP A 567 -17.45 4.44 -12.91
C ASP A 567 -17.45 5.62 -11.92
N PHE A 568 -17.02 6.78 -12.40
CA PHE A 568 -17.08 8.05 -11.69
C PHE A 568 -17.37 9.21 -12.63
N TRP A 569 -17.86 10.29 -12.04
CA TRP A 569 -18.06 11.59 -12.68
C TRP A 569 -17.50 12.67 -11.75
N ARG A 570 -16.78 13.63 -12.32
CA ARG A 570 -16.11 14.72 -11.60
C ARG A 570 -16.28 15.99 -12.41
N ILE A 571 -17.33 16.75 -12.10
CA ILE A 571 -17.55 18.07 -12.71
C ILE A 571 -16.41 19.00 -12.32
N LEU A 572 -15.83 19.65 -13.32
CA LEU A 572 -14.70 20.58 -13.21
C LEU A 572 -14.93 21.79 -14.12
N THR A 573 -14.29 22.90 -13.79
CA THR A 573 -14.17 24.05 -14.68
C THR A 573 -13.21 23.76 -15.85
N PRO A 574 -13.20 24.58 -16.92
CA PRO A 574 -12.22 24.46 -17.98
C PRO A 574 -10.81 24.69 -17.43
N GLY A 575 -9.89 23.76 -17.69
CA GLY A 575 -8.59 23.76 -17.01
C GLY A 575 -7.72 22.55 -17.32
N ASN A 576 -6.57 22.48 -16.67
CA ASN A 576 -5.63 21.37 -16.80
C ASN A 576 -5.35 20.76 -15.43
N TYR A 577 -5.58 19.46 -15.27
CA TYR A 577 -5.64 18.80 -13.97
C TYR A 577 -4.74 17.55 -13.90
N SER A 578 -4.27 17.25 -12.69
CA SER A 578 -3.80 15.90 -12.33
C SER A 578 -4.92 15.21 -11.55
N ILE A 579 -5.36 14.03 -11.99
CA ILE A 579 -6.38 13.23 -11.31
C ILE A 579 -5.75 11.92 -10.84
N THR A 580 -5.99 11.54 -9.59
CA THR A 580 -5.50 10.29 -8.99
C THR A 580 -6.68 9.39 -8.62
N ALA A 581 -6.60 8.11 -9.00
CA ALA A 581 -7.50 7.07 -8.52
C ALA A 581 -6.76 6.20 -7.50
N SER A 582 -7.40 5.92 -6.36
CA SER A 582 -6.86 5.07 -5.29
C SER A 582 -7.94 4.14 -4.72
N ALA A 583 -7.56 2.95 -4.24
CA ALA A 583 -8.49 2.02 -3.61
C ALA A 583 -7.80 1.15 -2.53
N PRO A 584 -8.50 0.74 -1.46
CA PRO A 584 -7.93 -0.16 -0.46
C PRO A 584 -7.49 -1.48 -1.08
N GLY A 585 -6.24 -1.89 -0.84
CA GLY A 585 -5.65 -3.09 -1.45
C GLY A 585 -5.24 -2.92 -2.92
N TYR A 586 -5.05 -1.69 -3.39
CA TYR A 586 -4.55 -1.35 -4.72
C TYR A 586 -3.49 -0.24 -4.68
N VAL A 587 -2.56 -0.26 -5.64
CA VAL A 587 -1.60 0.82 -5.88
C VAL A 587 -2.31 1.93 -6.66
N SER A 588 -2.25 3.17 -6.16
CA SER A 588 -2.86 4.34 -6.77
C SER A 588 -2.23 4.70 -8.13
N GLU A 589 -3.05 5.15 -9.09
CA GLU A 589 -2.61 5.66 -10.39
C GLU A 589 -2.92 7.15 -10.50
N THR A 590 -1.92 7.98 -10.81
CA THR A 590 -2.09 9.41 -11.11
C THR A 590 -1.93 9.66 -12.60
N ARG A 591 -2.91 10.32 -13.21
CA ARG A 591 -2.85 10.84 -14.57
C ARG A 591 -2.75 12.36 -14.55
N THR A 592 -1.64 12.87 -15.06
CA THR A 592 -1.36 14.30 -15.20
C THR A 592 -1.85 14.83 -16.55
N SER A 593 -1.90 16.15 -16.68
CA SER A 593 -2.16 16.85 -17.95
C SER A 593 -3.54 16.56 -18.59
N ILE A 594 -4.57 16.35 -17.78
CA ILE A 594 -5.96 16.17 -18.24
C ILE A 594 -6.56 17.54 -18.53
N ILE A 595 -6.72 17.87 -19.81
CA ILE A 595 -7.29 19.14 -20.30
C ILE A 595 -8.82 19.01 -20.37
N VAL A 596 -9.53 19.67 -19.47
CA VAL A 596 -11.00 19.81 -19.50
C VAL A 596 -11.37 20.99 -20.42
N PRO A 597 -12.16 20.77 -21.49
CA PRO A 597 -12.58 21.84 -22.41
C PRO A 597 -13.64 22.75 -21.78
N ASP A 598 -13.90 23.90 -22.42
CA ASP A 598 -15.09 24.71 -22.10
C ASP A 598 -16.29 24.31 -22.96
N ASP A 599 -16.74 23.07 -22.78
CA ASP A 599 -18.01 22.58 -23.28
C ASP A 599 -18.69 21.65 -22.26
N VAL A 600 -19.81 21.05 -22.67
CA VAL A 600 -20.59 20.11 -21.85
C VAL A 600 -20.22 18.64 -22.10
N ASN A 601 -19.32 18.32 -23.04
CA ASN A 601 -19.04 16.93 -23.43
C ASN A 601 -18.12 16.20 -22.42
N GLY A 602 -17.27 16.97 -21.74
CA GLY A 602 -16.32 16.45 -20.75
C GLY A 602 -15.21 15.59 -21.37
N VAL A 603 -14.45 14.89 -20.50
CA VAL A 603 -13.29 14.09 -20.87
C VAL A 603 -13.42 12.67 -20.33
N SER A 604 -13.17 11.66 -21.17
CA SER A 604 -13.10 10.27 -20.70
C SER A 604 -11.72 9.95 -20.11
N VAL A 605 -11.67 9.55 -18.84
CA VAL A 605 -10.44 9.22 -18.11
C VAL A 605 -10.62 7.91 -17.34
N ASN A 606 -9.97 6.84 -17.80
CA ASN A 606 -10.01 5.53 -17.16
C ASN A 606 -8.70 5.24 -16.42
N PHE A 607 -8.79 4.50 -15.31
CA PHE A 607 -7.66 4.06 -14.47
C PHE A 607 -7.66 2.54 -14.34
N THR A 608 -6.47 1.92 -14.26
CA THR A 608 -6.26 0.48 -14.12
C THR A 608 -5.32 0.21 -12.96
N LEU A 609 -5.87 0.09 -11.76
CA LEU A 609 -5.10 -0.06 -10.53
C LEU A 609 -4.55 -1.49 -10.40
N LEU A 610 -3.25 -1.60 -10.09
CA LEU A 610 -2.61 -2.86 -9.75
C LEU A 610 -3.01 -3.26 -8.32
N ARG A 611 -3.41 -4.53 -8.11
CA ARG A 611 -3.69 -5.03 -6.76
C ARG A 611 -2.42 -4.97 -5.92
N ASP A 612 -2.52 -4.38 -4.74
CA ASP A 612 -1.41 -4.27 -3.79
C ASP A 612 -1.26 -5.58 -3.01
N ASP A 613 -0.54 -6.53 -3.60
CA ASP A 613 -0.19 -7.80 -2.96
C ASP A 613 1.12 -7.68 -2.19
N PRO A 614 1.12 -7.87 -0.84
CA PRO A 614 2.35 -7.94 -0.06
C PRO A 614 3.31 -9.04 -0.52
N GLY A 615 2.79 -10.15 -1.05
CA GLY A 615 3.59 -11.25 -1.59
C GLY A 615 4.46 -10.80 -2.75
N ALA A 616 3.84 -10.36 -3.85
CA ALA A 616 4.54 -9.80 -5.01
C ALA A 616 5.46 -8.63 -4.65
N TRP A 617 5.04 -7.74 -3.74
CA TRP A 617 5.90 -6.66 -3.25
C TRP A 617 7.17 -7.18 -2.56
N SER A 618 7.07 -8.27 -1.78
CA SER A 618 8.21 -8.87 -1.09
C SER A 618 9.14 -9.60 -2.06
N VAL A 619 8.61 -10.24 -3.10
CA VAL A 619 9.42 -10.83 -4.18
C VAL A 619 10.29 -9.76 -4.85
N GLU A 620 9.69 -8.61 -5.19
CA GLU A 620 10.35 -7.52 -5.93
C GLU A 620 11.32 -6.68 -5.07
N TYR A 621 10.96 -6.35 -3.82
CA TYR A 621 11.69 -5.34 -3.03
C TYR A 621 12.27 -5.83 -1.70
N ASP A 622 11.91 -7.02 -1.22
CA ASP A 622 12.32 -7.53 0.10
C ASP A 622 12.68 -9.03 0.02
N PHE A 623 13.36 -9.43 -1.05
CA PHE A 623 13.98 -10.74 -1.27
C PHE A 623 13.10 -11.94 -0.86
N SER A 624 11.81 -11.90 -1.20
CA SER A 624 10.79 -12.90 -0.85
C SER A 624 10.66 -13.20 0.65
N GLN A 625 11.02 -12.27 1.54
CA GLN A 625 10.94 -12.43 2.99
C GLN A 625 9.49 -12.39 3.52
N ALA A 626 8.79 -13.51 3.38
CA ALA A 626 7.43 -13.71 3.91
C ALA A 626 7.30 -13.33 5.41
N SER A 627 8.32 -13.59 6.23
CA SER A 627 8.38 -13.24 7.65
C SER A 627 8.42 -11.73 7.95
N ASN A 628 8.68 -10.89 6.94
CA ASN A 628 8.67 -9.43 7.08
C ASN A 628 7.28 -8.84 6.76
N ILE A 629 6.55 -9.45 5.83
CA ILE A 629 5.22 -9.03 5.36
C ILE A 629 4.04 -9.69 6.09
N GLN A 630 4.26 -10.77 6.85
CA GLN A 630 3.21 -11.40 7.65
C GLN A 630 2.71 -10.45 8.77
N PRO A 631 1.38 -10.24 8.90
CA PRO A 631 0.81 -9.53 10.04
C PRO A 631 1.15 -10.24 11.35
N ILE A 632 1.43 -9.46 12.39
CA ILE A 632 1.64 -9.95 13.75
C ILE A 632 0.48 -9.50 14.64
N GLU A 633 0.04 -10.34 15.56
CA GLU A 633 -1.04 -10.01 16.51
C GLU A 633 -0.54 -9.15 17.68
N ASN A 634 0.72 -9.36 18.07
CA ASN A 634 1.39 -8.71 19.19
C ASN A 634 2.83 -8.34 18.79
N TYR A 635 3.42 -7.36 19.47
CA TYR A 635 4.84 -7.03 19.36
C TYR A 635 5.71 -8.15 19.93
N LEU A 636 6.83 -8.44 19.27
CA LEU A 636 7.77 -9.48 19.70
C LEU A 636 8.41 -9.13 21.05
N THR A 637 8.50 -10.13 21.92
CA THR A 637 9.22 -10.03 23.20
C THR A 637 10.74 -10.03 22.99
N ASP A 638 11.48 -9.54 23.98
CA ASP A 638 12.96 -9.58 23.97
C ASP A 638 13.49 -11.02 23.79
N GLU A 639 12.79 -12.06 24.28
CA GLU A 639 13.18 -13.46 24.10
C GLU A 639 12.98 -13.96 22.66
N GLU A 640 11.89 -13.57 22.00
CA GLU A 640 11.61 -13.92 20.60
C GLU A 640 12.55 -13.19 19.64
N ILE A 641 12.81 -11.91 19.88
CA ILE A 641 13.84 -11.15 19.17
C ILE A 641 15.19 -11.85 19.29
N ASN A 642 15.60 -12.22 20.50
CA ASN A 642 16.90 -12.89 20.71
C ASN A 642 17.00 -14.25 20.01
N LYS A 643 15.92 -15.05 19.97
CA LYS A 643 15.88 -16.31 19.19
C LYS A 643 16.12 -16.06 17.70
N GLU A 644 15.53 -15.02 17.14
CA GLU A 644 15.72 -14.64 15.73
C GLU A 644 17.13 -14.13 15.45
N LEU A 645 17.71 -13.30 16.33
CA LEU A 645 19.10 -12.84 16.20
C LEU A 645 20.11 -14.00 16.26
N ILE A 646 19.89 -14.96 17.18
CA ILE A 646 20.68 -16.20 17.29
C ILE A 646 20.51 -17.11 16.05
N SER A 647 19.33 -17.09 15.42
CA SER A 647 19.08 -17.81 14.16
C SER A 647 19.89 -17.21 13.00
N LEU A 648 19.96 -15.89 12.89
CA LEU A 648 20.75 -15.20 11.85
C LEU A 648 22.26 -15.50 11.96
N ASP A 649 22.84 -15.39 13.17
CA ASP A 649 24.24 -15.77 13.44
C ASP A 649 24.53 -17.20 12.99
N ARG A 650 23.78 -18.18 13.54
CA ARG A 650 23.95 -19.60 13.22
C ARG A 650 23.90 -19.92 11.72
N ASN A 651 23.13 -19.14 10.97
CA ASN A 651 22.92 -19.35 9.53
C ASN A 651 23.94 -18.62 8.63
N ALA A 652 24.81 -17.73 9.16
CA ALA A 652 26.01 -17.22 8.46
C ALA A 652 27.03 -16.56 9.44
N PRO A 653 27.81 -17.34 10.20
CA PRO A 653 28.71 -16.80 11.23
C PRO A 653 29.90 -15.98 10.68
N ASP A 654 30.20 -16.07 9.38
CA ASP A 654 31.20 -15.22 8.71
C ASP A 654 30.67 -13.82 8.35
N LEU A 655 29.35 -13.64 8.33
CA LEU A 655 28.64 -12.40 7.99
C LEU A 655 28.05 -11.71 9.22
N VAL A 656 27.64 -12.51 10.21
CA VAL A 656 26.81 -12.10 11.34
C VAL A 656 27.38 -12.65 12.65
N GLN A 657 27.34 -11.85 13.71
CA GLN A 657 27.76 -12.24 15.05
C GLN A 657 26.78 -11.67 16.10
N PHE A 658 26.18 -12.53 16.90
CA PHE A 658 25.29 -12.18 18.02
C PHE A 658 26.10 -11.94 19.30
N PHE A 659 25.68 -10.94 20.07
CA PHE A 659 26.28 -10.60 21.37
C PHE A 659 25.24 -10.73 22.48
N ASP A 660 25.33 -11.84 23.22
CA ASP A 660 24.57 -12.06 24.45
C ASP A 660 25.15 -11.20 25.58
N SER A 661 24.37 -10.24 26.07
CA SER A 661 24.76 -9.34 27.15
C SER A 661 23.52 -8.71 27.80
N SER A 662 23.70 -7.88 28.83
CA SER A 662 22.63 -7.05 29.42
C SER A 662 21.87 -6.16 28.41
N LEU A 663 22.43 -5.99 27.20
CA LEU A 663 21.74 -5.52 26.02
C LEU A 663 22.10 -6.43 24.83
N ALA A 664 21.13 -7.08 24.22
CA ALA A 664 21.34 -7.99 23.10
C ALA A 664 21.44 -7.22 21.78
N PHE A 665 22.45 -7.54 20.96
CA PHE A 665 22.63 -6.92 19.64
C PHE A 665 23.27 -7.86 18.62
N LEU A 666 23.13 -7.51 17.35
CA LEU A 666 23.64 -8.25 16.21
C LEU A 666 24.61 -7.39 15.41
N LYS A 667 25.83 -7.89 15.19
CA LYS A 667 26.86 -7.26 14.36
C LYS A 667 26.86 -7.92 12.98
N MET A 668 26.79 -7.13 11.91
CA MET A 668 26.74 -7.60 10.52
C MET A 668 27.79 -6.90 9.66
N SER A 669 28.62 -7.66 8.94
CA SER A 669 29.62 -7.13 7.98
C SER A 669 30.23 -8.26 7.15
N GLU A 670 30.67 -7.97 5.92
CA GLU A 670 31.52 -8.86 5.11
C GLU A 670 32.79 -9.23 5.92
N HIS A 671 32.95 -10.52 6.25
CA HIS A 671 33.99 -11.05 7.14
C HIS A 671 33.97 -10.44 8.56
N VAL A 672 32.87 -10.65 9.28
CA VAL A 672 32.57 -10.06 10.60
C VAL A 672 33.66 -10.27 11.67
N ALA A 673 34.43 -11.35 11.57
CA ALA A 673 35.52 -11.71 12.49
C ALA A 673 36.89 -11.06 12.14
N SER A 674 37.00 -10.32 11.03
CA SER A 674 38.27 -9.75 10.54
C SER A 674 38.66 -8.40 11.18
N SER A 675 39.77 -7.82 10.74
CA SER A 675 40.23 -6.48 11.18
C SER A 675 39.50 -5.37 10.41
N ASN A 676 38.50 -4.79 11.05
CA ASN A 676 37.54 -3.88 10.41
C ASN A 676 37.86 -2.38 10.58
N GLU A 677 39.11 -1.98 10.90
CA GLU A 677 39.47 -0.56 11.16
C GLU A 677 39.15 0.40 10.01
N HIS A 678 39.03 -0.12 8.78
CA HIS A 678 38.71 0.64 7.57
C HIS A 678 37.20 0.85 7.34
N LYS A 679 36.33 0.16 8.08
CA LYS A 679 34.88 0.18 7.86
C LYS A 679 34.17 1.26 8.69
N LEU A 680 33.05 1.77 8.18
CA LEU A 680 32.15 2.65 8.92
C LEU A 680 31.41 1.86 10.03
N HIS A 681 31.38 2.34 11.26
CA HIS A 681 30.61 1.74 12.36
C HIS A 681 29.23 2.41 12.45
N VAL A 682 28.18 1.69 12.08
CA VAL A 682 26.81 2.23 12.05
C VAL A 682 25.92 1.47 13.04
N ALA A 683 25.31 2.18 14.00
CA ALA A 683 24.29 1.60 14.87
C ALA A 683 22.89 1.83 14.30
N VAL A 684 22.07 0.79 14.23
CA VAL A 684 20.62 0.90 13.97
C VAL A 684 19.88 0.44 15.22
N VAL A 685 19.15 1.36 15.82
CA VAL A 685 18.56 1.20 17.16
C VAL A 685 17.04 1.17 17.05
N GLY A 686 16.42 0.11 17.55
CA GLY A 686 14.97 0.01 17.78
C GLY A 686 14.65 0.06 19.27
N GLY A 687 13.37 0.24 19.61
CA GLY A 687 12.86 0.03 20.97
C GLY A 687 13.51 0.91 22.05
N LEU A 688 13.99 2.11 21.69
CA LEU A 688 14.61 3.09 22.59
C LEU A 688 13.61 3.73 23.55
N TYR A 689 12.34 3.83 23.14
CA TYR A 689 11.23 4.34 23.93
C TYR A 689 10.20 3.23 24.12
N ARG A 690 9.80 2.95 25.37
CA ARG A 690 8.85 1.86 25.66
C ARG A 690 7.45 2.07 25.08
N THR A 691 7.09 3.33 24.84
CA THR A 691 5.82 3.77 24.23
C THR A 691 5.84 3.74 22.70
N GLU A 692 6.98 3.43 22.06
CA GLU A 692 7.11 3.39 20.59
C GLU A 692 7.71 2.04 20.12
N PRO A 693 7.05 0.91 20.39
CA PRO A 693 7.59 -0.42 20.09
C PRO A 693 7.83 -0.68 18.61
N SER A 694 7.19 0.05 17.69
CA SER A 694 7.33 -0.05 16.24
C SER A 694 8.79 -0.13 15.75
N GLY A 695 9.73 0.54 16.43
CA GLY A 695 11.15 0.52 16.07
C GLY A 695 11.83 -0.85 16.22
N ARG A 696 11.41 -1.69 17.19
CA ARG A 696 12.02 -3.02 17.42
C ARG A 696 11.74 -3.98 16.26
N GLU A 697 10.52 -3.91 15.76
CA GLU A 697 10.02 -4.70 14.64
C GLU A 697 10.72 -4.38 13.31
N LEU A 698 11.02 -3.10 13.08
CA LEU A 698 11.69 -2.67 11.86
C LEU A 698 13.20 -2.93 11.90
N ALA A 699 13.84 -2.78 13.06
CA ALA A 699 15.26 -3.14 13.23
C ALA A 699 15.49 -4.63 12.93
N LEU A 700 14.60 -5.52 13.39
CA LEU A 700 14.69 -6.96 13.10
C LEU A 700 14.40 -7.30 11.63
N ARG A 701 13.40 -6.67 11.00
CA ARG A 701 13.11 -6.86 9.56
C ARG A 701 14.26 -6.38 8.68
N LEU A 702 14.91 -5.27 9.05
CA LEU A 702 16.11 -4.78 8.38
C LEU A 702 17.29 -5.76 8.52
N ALA A 703 17.49 -6.38 9.68
CA ALA A 703 18.51 -7.42 9.84
C ALA A 703 18.29 -8.60 8.89
N ARG A 704 17.05 -9.09 8.76
CA ARG A 704 16.68 -10.13 7.79
C ARG A 704 16.89 -9.69 6.34
N HIS A 705 16.50 -8.47 6.00
CA HIS A 705 16.67 -7.90 4.65
C HIS A 705 18.15 -7.82 4.25
N LEU A 706 19.00 -7.23 5.10
CA LEU A 706 20.45 -7.13 4.87
C LEU A 706 21.11 -8.53 4.77
N PHE A 707 20.66 -9.49 5.58
CA PHE A 707 21.17 -10.86 5.57
C PHE A 707 20.86 -11.60 4.26
N VAL A 708 19.63 -11.50 3.76
CA VAL A 708 19.23 -12.20 2.53
C VAL A 708 19.70 -11.48 1.28
N GLY A 709 19.67 -10.15 1.24
CA GLY A 709 20.22 -9.36 0.13
C GLY A 709 21.69 -9.68 -0.14
N TYR A 710 22.50 -9.80 0.92
CA TYR A 710 23.91 -10.22 0.82
C TYR A 710 24.05 -11.66 0.30
N LYS A 711 23.20 -12.60 0.76
CA LYS A 711 23.20 -13.98 0.27
C LYS A 711 22.73 -14.13 -1.19
N LEU A 712 22.13 -13.08 -1.76
CA LEU A 712 21.69 -13.02 -3.15
C LEU A 712 22.57 -12.08 -4.01
N HIS A 713 23.64 -11.50 -3.44
CA HIS A 713 24.52 -10.54 -4.09
C HIS A 713 23.82 -9.28 -4.64
N ASP A 714 22.91 -8.70 -3.87
CA ASP A 714 22.37 -7.37 -4.17
C ASP A 714 23.50 -6.32 -4.12
N PRO A 715 23.70 -5.51 -5.18
CA PRO A 715 24.85 -4.61 -5.29
C PRO A 715 24.82 -3.41 -4.32
N ILE A 716 23.66 -3.09 -3.73
CA ILE A 716 23.52 -2.07 -2.69
C ILE A 716 23.87 -2.69 -1.33
N ILE A 717 23.34 -3.88 -1.03
CA ILE A 717 23.53 -4.57 0.25
C ILE A 717 24.97 -5.11 0.40
N ASP A 718 25.53 -5.74 -0.62
CA ASP A 718 26.94 -6.20 -0.65
C ASP A 718 27.87 -5.03 -0.35
N ARG A 719 27.62 -3.88 -0.96
CA ARG A 719 28.41 -2.67 -0.75
C ARG A 719 28.27 -2.11 0.67
N ILE A 720 27.06 -2.14 1.25
CA ILE A 720 26.82 -1.72 2.64
C ILE A 720 27.63 -2.59 3.60
N LEU A 721 27.53 -3.93 3.52
CA LEU A 721 28.23 -4.82 4.44
C LEU A 721 29.75 -4.92 4.16
N LYS A 722 30.19 -4.55 2.96
CA LYS A 722 31.60 -4.38 2.62
C LYS A 722 32.24 -3.17 3.29
N GLU A 723 31.68 -1.98 3.09
CA GLU A 723 32.27 -0.71 3.57
C GLU A 723 31.89 -0.38 5.03
N SER A 724 30.93 -1.08 5.63
CA SER A 724 30.46 -0.82 6.99
C SER A 724 30.30 -2.07 7.87
N ILE A 725 30.24 -1.84 9.18
CA ILE A 725 29.72 -2.78 10.16
C ILE A 725 28.38 -2.21 10.66
N ILE A 726 27.30 -2.95 10.44
CA ILE A 726 25.98 -2.60 10.94
C ILE A 726 25.77 -3.30 12.29
N TYR A 727 25.46 -2.51 13.32
CA TYR A 727 25.10 -2.99 14.65
C TYR A 727 23.60 -2.80 14.86
N ILE A 728 22.83 -3.88 14.73
CA ILE A 728 21.38 -3.88 14.96
C ILE A 728 21.12 -4.09 16.46
N ILE A 729 20.45 -3.13 17.10
CA ILE A 729 20.07 -3.15 18.52
C ILE A 729 18.55 -3.01 18.62
N PRO A 730 17.74 -4.10 18.57
CA PRO A 730 16.28 -3.96 18.40
C PRO A 730 15.52 -3.46 19.63
N SER A 731 16.01 -3.71 20.85
CA SER A 731 15.28 -3.44 22.10
C SER A 731 16.21 -2.87 23.17
N ILE A 732 15.86 -1.69 23.72
CA ILE A 732 16.60 -1.01 24.80
C ILE A 732 15.72 -0.73 26.02
N ASP A 733 14.43 -0.47 25.82
CA ASP A 733 13.41 -0.41 26.88
C ASP A 733 12.33 -1.50 26.62
N ASP A 734 11.59 -1.87 27.66
CA ASP A 734 10.53 -2.89 27.57
C ASP A 734 9.34 -2.36 26.76
N VAL A 735 8.30 -3.17 26.48
CA VAL A 735 7.08 -2.64 25.84
C VAL A 735 6.16 -1.96 26.88
N ALA A 736 5.45 -0.91 26.47
CA ALA A 736 4.26 -0.39 27.15
C ALA A 736 3.14 -0.18 26.12
N MET A 737 1.92 -0.64 26.42
CA MET A 737 0.74 -0.33 25.61
C MET A 737 0.26 1.09 25.91
N THR A 738 0.03 1.88 24.88
CA THR A 738 -0.55 3.24 24.97
C THR A 738 -1.51 3.48 23.82
N ASP A 739 -2.36 4.50 23.92
CA ASP A 739 -3.08 5.00 22.74
C ASP A 739 -2.10 5.66 21.76
N CYS A 740 -2.52 5.76 20.50
CA CYS A 740 -1.78 6.35 19.38
C CYS A 740 -1.22 7.77 19.65
N TYR A 741 -1.87 8.55 20.53
CA TYR A 741 -1.50 9.94 20.85
C TYR A 741 -1.37 10.23 22.36
N ASN A 742 -1.64 9.26 23.24
CA ASN A 742 -1.72 9.49 24.69
C ASN A 742 -0.51 8.89 25.44
N THR A 743 0.60 9.61 25.36
CA THR A 743 1.90 9.18 25.90
C THR A 743 2.40 10.02 27.09
N GLU A 744 1.61 10.98 27.60
CA GLU A 744 2.04 11.86 28.70
C GLU A 744 2.15 11.17 30.08
N ASN A 745 1.46 10.05 30.28
CA ASN A 745 1.36 9.38 31.59
C ASN A 745 2.46 8.32 31.87
N ILE A 746 3.40 8.07 30.94
CA ILE A 746 4.39 7.00 31.07
C ILE A 746 5.82 7.54 31.02
N THR A 747 6.60 7.23 32.05
CA THR A 747 8.00 7.63 32.18
C THR A 747 8.93 6.67 31.43
N ASN A 748 9.63 7.20 30.42
CA ASN A 748 10.70 6.50 29.69
C ASN A 748 11.99 6.48 30.54
N GLN A 749 11.97 5.72 31.64
CA GLN A 749 13.00 5.76 32.68
C GLN A 749 14.39 5.29 32.20
N VAL A 750 14.46 4.43 31.17
CA VAL A 750 15.74 4.07 30.54
C VAL A 750 16.37 5.29 29.86
N VAL A 751 15.60 6.02 29.04
CA VAL A 751 16.07 7.24 28.36
C VAL A 751 16.43 8.35 29.34
N SER A 752 15.66 8.54 30.43
CA SER A 752 16.02 9.51 31.47
C SER A 752 17.35 9.18 32.16
N ASN A 753 17.69 7.90 32.31
CA ASN A 753 18.99 7.48 32.83
C ASN A 753 20.12 7.63 31.80
N ILE A 754 19.87 7.39 30.51
CA ILE A 754 20.84 7.66 29.44
C ILE A 754 21.16 9.16 29.36
N LEU A 755 20.14 10.03 29.36
CA LEU A 755 20.29 11.50 29.37
C LEU A 755 21.09 12.03 30.57
N SER A 756 20.91 11.44 31.75
CA SER A 756 21.64 11.81 32.97
C SER A 756 22.95 11.03 33.17
N GLN A 757 23.36 10.21 32.18
CA GLN A 757 24.53 9.32 32.23
C GLN A 757 24.55 8.41 33.48
N SER A 758 23.37 8.14 34.03
CA SER A 758 23.11 7.44 35.28
C SER A 758 23.21 5.93 35.08
N LYS A 759 24.32 5.34 35.52
CA LYS A 759 24.58 3.88 35.46
C LYS A 759 23.76 3.07 36.51
N SER A 760 22.57 3.56 36.90
CA SER A 760 21.66 2.95 37.88
C SER A 760 20.66 1.96 37.28
N ASN A 761 20.29 2.12 36.00
CA ASN A 761 19.50 1.15 35.24
C ASN A 761 20.42 0.27 34.39
N ILE A 762 20.20 -1.04 34.40
CA ILE A 762 21.09 -2.03 33.76
C ILE A 762 21.10 -1.90 32.24
N LYS A 763 19.94 -1.78 31.58
CA LYS A 763 19.87 -1.60 30.11
C LYS A 763 20.49 -0.25 29.68
N ALA A 764 20.24 0.83 30.43
CA ALA A 764 20.87 2.14 30.20
C ALA A 764 22.41 2.10 30.36
N ALA A 765 22.91 1.47 31.42
CA ALA A 765 24.34 1.33 31.67
C ALA A 765 25.05 0.47 30.60
N ALA A 766 24.38 -0.58 30.11
CA ALA A 766 24.88 -1.40 29.01
C ALA A 766 24.94 -0.62 27.69
N PHE A 767 23.91 0.16 27.37
CA PHE A 767 23.90 1.00 26.17
C PHE A 767 24.99 2.09 26.20
N LEU A 768 25.15 2.78 27.34
CA LEU A 768 26.23 3.76 27.52
C LEU A 768 27.63 3.11 27.38
N LYS A 769 27.83 1.90 27.91
CA LYS A 769 29.08 1.13 27.74
C LYS A 769 29.34 0.78 26.27
N ILE A 770 28.30 0.39 25.52
CA ILE A 770 28.39 0.09 24.09
C ILE A 770 28.81 1.33 23.27
N LEU A 771 28.29 2.51 23.61
CA LEU A 771 28.73 3.79 23.02
C LEU A 771 30.20 4.11 23.36
N GLU A 772 30.62 3.93 24.62
CA GLU A 772 31.99 4.14 25.10
C GLU A 772 33.01 3.21 24.39
N GLU A 773 32.65 1.93 24.17
CA GLU A 773 33.54 0.90 23.63
C GLU A 773 33.56 0.80 22.09
N LEU A 774 32.41 0.87 21.41
CA LEU A 774 32.31 0.60 19.96
C LEU A 774 32.46 1.84 19.07
N LYS A 775 32.25 3.05 19.63
CA LYS A 775 32.46 4.35 18.97
C LYS A 775 31.88 4.42 17.55
N PHE A 776 30.55 4.45 17.46
CA PHE A 776 29.85 4.55 16.17
C PHE A 776 30.10 5.91 15.50
N ASP A 777 30.24 5.89 14.18
CA ASP A 777 30.34 7.09 13.34
C ASP A 777 28.94 7.69 13.06
N LEU A 778 27.96 6.80 12.92
CA LEU A 778 26.55 7.10 12.65
C LEU A 778 25.65 6.23 13.55
N MET A 779 24.59 6.81 14.08
CA MET A 779 23.52 6.11 14.79
C MET A 779 22.16 6.52 14.22
N ILE A 780 21.35 5.52 13.83
CA ILE A 780 19.98 5.68 13.34
C ILE A 780 19.02 5.05 14.34
N SER A 781 18.31 5.87 15.11
CA SER A 781 17.19 5.45 15.97
C SER A 781 15.92 5.35 15.11
N ILE A 782 15.29 4.17 15.06
CA ILE A 782 14.02 3.96 14.36
C ILE A 782 12.88 4.24 15.35
N GLU A 783 12.11 5.28 15.07
CA GLU A 783 11.16 5.88 16.02
C GLU A 783 9.80 6.17 15.39
N SER A 784 8.79 6.37 16.23
CA SER A 784 7.46 6.81 15.81
C SER A 784 7.22 8.26 16.25
N SER A 785 5.95 8.68 16.40
CA SER A 785 5.58 10.04 16.82
C SER A 785 6.07 11.16 15.88
N GLY A 786 6.05 10.92 14.55
CA GLY A 786 6.41 11.93 13.54
C GLY A 786 6.71 11.37 12.15
N LEU A 787 7.11 12.26 11.23
CA LEU A 787 7.44 11.93 9.84
C LEU A 787 8.71 12.66 9.41
N GLY A 788 9.66 11.94 8.80
CA GLY A 788 10.93 12.49 8.32
C GLY A 788 12.12 12.07 9.18
N LEU A 789 13.26 12.74 9.00
CA LEU A 789 14.39 12.65 9.93
C LEU A 789 14.32 13.76 10.98
N ARG A 790 14.92 13.47 12.13
CA ARG A 790 15.28 14.42 13.18
C ARG A 790 16.75 14.22 13.53
N HIS A 791 17.45 15.31 13.81
CA HIS A 791 18.87 15.35 14.14
C HIS A 791 19.15 16.42 15.20
N SER A 792 20.39 16.49 15.69
CA SER A 792 20.84 17.59 16.55
C SER A 792 20.76 18.94 15.82
N GLN A 793 20.38 20.01 16.53
CA GLN A 793 20.49 21.37 15.99
C GLN A 793 21.94 21.85 16.12
N GLU A 794 22.58 22.15 15.00
CA GLU A 794 24.03 22.31 14.90
C GLU A 794 24.38 23.62 14.19
N HIS A 795 25.50 24.22 14.57
CA HIS A 795 25.99 25.49 14.04
C HIS A 795 27.22 25.32 13.13
N ASP A 796 27.84 24.14 13.11
CA ASP A 796 28.85 23.77 12.10
C ASP A 796 28.19 23.51 10.72
N ILE A 797 28.66 24.26 9.72
CA ILE A 797 28.12 24.26 8.35
C ILE A 797 28.27 22.88 7.69
N ILE A 798 29.37 22.16 7.95
CA ILE A 798 29.63 20.85 7.35
C ILE A 798 28.67 19.82 7.96
N ARG A 799 28.46 19.86 9.28
CA ARG A 799 27.56 18.91 9.95
C ARG A 799 26.10 19.17 9.62
N SER A 800 25.68 20.43 9.43
CA SER A 800 24.39 20.73 8.77
C SER A 800 24.32 20.05 7.41
N SER A 801 25.30 20.28 6.53
CA SER A 801 25.25 19.74 5.16
C SER A 801 25.21 18.20 5.07
N VAL A 802 25.73 17.49 6.08
CA VAL A 802 25.58 16.03 6.23
C VAL A 802 24.15 15.66 6.65
N TYR A 803 23.57 16.38 7.63
CA TYR A 803 22.19 16.18 8.06
C TYR A 803 21.17 16.55 6.98
N ASP A 804 21.41 17.61 6.22
CA ASP A 804 20.60 18.03 5.06
C ASP A 804 20.59 16.92 3.99
N MET A 805 21.78 16.47 3.55
CA MET A 805 21.96 15.41 2.54
C MET A 805 21.28 14.08 2.91
N LEU A 806 21.31 13.68 4.19
CA LEU A 806 20.63 12.48 4.68
C LEU A 806 19.11 12.69 4.81
N THR A 807 18.67 13.89 5.19
CA THR A 807 17.25 14.25 5.32
C THR A 807 16.55 14.34 3.96
N GLU A 808 17.23 14.88 2.95
CA GLU A 808 16.77 14.87 1.56
C GLU A 808 16.66 13.43 1.04
N THR A 809 17.71 12.62 1.21
CA THR A 809 17.70 11.19 0.81
C THR A 809 16.53 10.41 1.42
N TYR A 810 16.26 10.57 2.73
CA TYR A 810 15.14 9.88 3.40
C TYR A 810 13.76 10.39 2.95
N LYS A 811 13.67 11.66 2.55
CA LYS A 811 12.44 12.31 2.06
C LYS A 811 12.11 11.92 0.63
N GLU A 812 13.11 11.84 -0.26
CA GLU A 812 12.95 11.47 -1.67
C GLU A 812 12.58 10.00 -1.86
N LEU A 813 13.20 9.10 -1.09
CA LEU A 813 12.97 7.66 -1.21
C LEU A 813 11.66 7.18 -0.55
N ARG A 814 10.89 8.08 0.06
CA ARG A 814 9.69 7.74 0.85
C ARG A 814 8.42 7.82 -0.02
N PRO A 815 7.61 6.75 -0.10
CA PRO A 815 6.45 6.72 -0.99
C PRO A 815 5.29 7.59 -0.51
N GLY A 816 4.82 8.47 -1.40
CA GLY A 816 3.55 9.20 -1.30
C GLY A 816 3.62 10.62 -0.70
N LYS A 817 2.64 11.46 -1.05
CA LYS A 817 2.42 12.79 -0.43
C LYS A 817 1.84 12.61 0.99
N VAL A 818 2.70 12.29 1.96
CA VAL A 818 2.24 12.04 3.34
C VAL A 818 1.71 13.34 3.97
N GLY A 819 0.52 13.28 4.58
CA GLY A 819 -0.08 14.41 5.28
C GLY A 819 0.74 14.87 6.48
N LYS A 820 0.63 16.16 6.85
CA LYS A 820 1.29 16.72 8.04
C LYS A 820 0.65 16.12 9.31
N CYS A 821 1.46 15.61 10.24
CA CYS A 821 0.95 15.20 11.55
C CYS A 821 0.26 16.40 12.25
N SER A 822 -0.93 16.21 12.80
CA SER A 822 -1.65 17.23 13.56
C SER A 822 -0.89 17.59 14.84
N GLY A 823 -0.54 18.88 15.00
CA GLY A 823 0.41 19.32 16.02
C GLY A 823 -0.13 19.33 17.46
N SER A 824 0.12 18.25 18.22
CA SER A 824 -0.14 18.21 19.67
C SER A 824 0.83 17.28 20.44
N LEU A 825 2.13 17.37 20.14
CA LEU A 825 3.20 16.50 20.72
C LEU A 825 4.40 17.27 21.31
N THR A 826 4.20 18.53 21.72
CA THR A 826 5.25 19.51 22.04
C THR A 826 6.15 19.16 23.24
N LYS A 827 5.70 18.32 24.19
CA LYS A 827 6.53 17.87 25.33
C LYS A 827 7.48 16.72 24.99
N ILE A 828 7.08 15.80 24.11
CA ILE A 828 7.89 14.62 23.77
C ILE A 828 8.97 14.99 22.75
N THR A 829 8.70 15.99 21.90
CA THR A 829 9.68 16.55 20.98
C THR A 829 10.97 17.03 21.65
N SER A 830 10.94 17.59 22.86
CA SER A 830 12.14 18.11 23.54
C SER A 830 13.01 16.98 24.11
N VAL A 831 12.43 15.97 24.75
CA VAL A 831 13.18 14.83 25.32
C VAL A 831 13.90 14.03 24.22
N LYS A 832 13.25 13.84 23.06
CA LYS A 832 13.89 13.25 21.88
C LYS A 832 15.04 14.10 21.35
N GLN A 833 14.83 15.41 21.26
CA GLN A 833 15.83 16.36 20.75
C GLN A 833 17.09 16.40 21.64
N SER A 834 16.91 16.55 22.95
CA SER A 834 18.02 16.59 23.92
C SER A 834 18.79 15.27 24.00
N LEU A 835 18.19 14.12 23.61
CA LEU A 835 18.92 12.86 23.53
C LEU A 835 19.88 12.82 22.34
N LEU A 836 19.44 13.27 21.16
CA LEU A 836 20.30 13.38 19.98
C LEU A 836 21.45 14.36 20.22
N GLU A 837 21.17 15.49 20.87
CA GLU A 837 22.19 16.48 21.29
C GLU A 837 23.17 15.91 22.32
N MET A 838 22.69 15.20 23.35
CA MET A 838 23.55 14.54 24.33
C MET A 838 24.48 13.50 23.68
N LEU A 839 23.94 12.67 22.79
CA LEU A 839 24.73 11.68 22.03
C LEU A 839 25.79 12.37 21.15
N GLN A 840 25.39 13.41 20.41
CA GLN A 840 26.26 14.19 19.53
C GLN A 840 27.42 14.85 20.30
N HIS A 841 27.13 15.51 21.43
CA HIS A 841 28.14 16.24 22.20
C HIS A 841 29.01 15.35 23.10
N THR A 842 28.47 14.25 23.63
CA THR A 842 29.21 13.36 24.56
C THR A 842 30.09 12.36 23.83
N PHE A 843 29.60 11.79 22.72
CA PHE A 843 30.25 10.67 22.03
C PHE A 843 30.75 11.02 20.61
N ASN A 844 30.48 12.23 20.10
CA ASN A 844 30.79 12.69 18.74
C ASN A 844 30.21 11.83 17.60
N VAL A 845 29.21 10.99 17.91
CA VAL A 845 28.46 10.20 16.93
C VAL A 845 27.48 11.09 16.16
N THR A 846 27.34 10.87 14.86
CA THR A 846 26.28 11.51 14.05
C THR A 846 24.95 10.84 14.40
N ALA A 847 24.02 11.55 15.04
CA ALA A 847 22.83 10.93 15.65
C ALA A 847 21.53 11.34 14.92
N LEU A 848 20.79 10.33 14.44
CA LEU A 848 19.53 10.48 13.72
C LEU A 848 18.37 9.77 14.43
N SER A 849 17.18 10.36 14.35
CA SER A 849 15.90 9.70 14.61
C SER A 849 15.10 9.65 13.30
N ALA A 850 14.89 8.44 12.78
CA ALA A 850 14.10 8.17 11.59
C ALA A 850 12.65 7.92 12.01
N GLN A 851 11.79 8.92 11.78
CA GLN A 851 10.40 8.88 12.22
C GLN A 851 9.52 8.20 11.16
N ILE A 852 8.93 7.07 11.53
CA ILE A 852 8.29 6.14 10.58
C ILE A 852 6.78 6.35 10.42
N ASP A 853 6.08 6.89 11.44
CA ASP A 853 4.65 7.24 11.39
C ASP A 853 4.29 8.29 12.47
N CYS A 854 3.21 9.04 12.27
CA CYS A 854 2.72 10.05 13.22
C CYS A 854 2.23 9.44 14.55
N CYS A 855 1.77 8.18 14.51
CA CYS A 855 1.20 7.46 15.64
C CYS A 855 2.30 6.95 16.58
N SER A 856 2.22 7.18 17.90
CA SER A 856 3.23 6.74 18.87
C SER A 856 3.27 5.21 19.01
N TYR A 857 2.09 4.62 19.24
CA TYR A 857 1.88 3.17 19.37
C TYR A 857 1.04 2.67 18.20
N ILE A 858 1.68 1.96 17.28
CA ILE A 858 1.05 1.44 16.06
C ILE A 858 0.43 0.07 16.36
N LEU A 859 -0.69 -0.28 15.71
CA LEU A 859 -1.27 -1.61 15.83
C LEU A 859 -0.31 -2.67 15.23
N PRO A 860 -0.04 -3.80 15.90
CA PRO A 860 0.85 -4.85 15.41
C PRO A 860 0.52 -5.34 13.98
N THR A 861 -0.76 -5.38 13.62
CA THR A 861 -1.24 -5.78 12.29
C THR A 861 -0.79 -4.86 11.16
N GLU A 862 -0.48 -3.59 11.44
CA GLU A 862 -0.03 -2.60 10.46
C GLU A 862 1.51 -2.58 10.26
N ILE A 863 2.26 -3.32 11.08
CA ILE A 863 3.73 -3.34 11.00
C ILE A 863 4.26 -3.77 9.62
N PRO A 864 3.64 -4.73 8.88
CA PRO A 864 3.98 -4.95 7.47
C PRO A 864 3.85 -3.70 6.58
N ASN A 865 2.76 -2.94 6.73
CA ASN A 865 2.51 -1.72 5.96
C ASN A 865 3.48 -0.59 6.36
N ILE A 866 3.93 -0.56 7.61
CA ILE A 866 5.00 0.35 8.07
C ILE A 866 6.34 -0.06 7.46
N TRP A 867 6.70 -1.35 7.48
CA TRP A 867 7.92 -1.86 6.89
C TRP A 867 8.00 -1.55 5.39
N ARG A 868 6.93 -1.88 4.64
CA ARG A 868 6.82 -1.61 3.19
C ARG A 868 7.03 -0.14 2.83
N ARG A 869 6.55 0.78 3.68
CA ARG A 869 6.70 2.24 3.50
C ARG A 869 8.09 2.78 3.87
N ASN A 870 8.89 2.06 4.67
CA ASN A 870 10.14 2.58 5.23
C ASN A 870 11.41 1.81 4.82
N LEU A 871 11.31 0.63 4.20
CA LEU A 871 12.47 -0.16 3.74
C LEU A 871 13.41 0.64 2.81
N LYS A 872 12.91 1.19 1.70
CA LYS A 872 13.73 1.96 0.74
C LYS A 872 14.40 3.19 1.39
N PRO A 873 13.71 4.03 2.17
CA PRO A 873 14.34 5.11 2.95
C PRO A 873 15.44 4.64 3.91
N LEU A 874 15.24 3.53 4.64
CA LEU A 874 16.22 3.02 5.61
C LEU A 874 17.49 2.46 4.94
N VAL A 875 17.35 1.67 3.87
CA VAL A 875 18.49 1.18 3.09
C VAL A 875 19.21 2.34 2.38
N GLY A 876 18.45 3.31 1.87
CA GLY A 876 18.99 4.53 1.26
C GLY A 876 19.87 5.35 2.20
N LEU A 877 19.48 5.47 3.48
CA LEU A 877 20.32 6.12 4.50
C LEU A 877 21.64 5.37 4.76
N LEU A 878 21.58 4.05 4.89
CA LEU A 878 22.80 3.24 5.06
C LEU A 878 23.74 3.39 3.85
N HIS A 879 23.19 3.40 2.63
CA HIS A 879 23.98 3.58 1.41
C HIS A 879 24.58 5.00 1.28
N LYS A 880 23.80 6.05 1.54
CA LYS A 880 24.26 7.44 1.40
C LYS A 880 25.28 7.83 2.50
N ALA A 881 25.20 7.20 3.68
CA ALA A 881 26.19 7.36 4.74
C ALA A 881 27.62 6.90 4.36
N MET A 882 27.76 6.06 3.33
CA MET A 882 29.04 5.57 2.79
C MET A 882 29.66 6.52 1.73
N GLN A 883 29.19 7.77 1.69
CA GLN A 883 29.73 8.81 0.82
C GLN A 883 30.64 9.74 1.62
N GLY A 884 31.83 10.05 1.10
CA GLY A 884 32.75 10.97 1.77
C GLY A 884 34.22 10.67 1.50
N ILE A 885 35.04 10.68 2.54
CA ILE A 885 36.50 10.46 2.46
C ILE A 885 36.89 9.32 3.40
N LYS A 886 37.77 8.41 2.96
CA LYS A 886 38.50 7.49 3.84
C LYS A 886 39.98 7.46 3.46
N GLY A 887 40.88 7.18 4.38
CA GLY A 887 42.30 7.25 4.09
C GLY A 887 43.21 6.76 5.21
N ARG A 888 44.52 6.73 4.95
CA ARG A 888 45.56 6.35 5.92
C ARG A 888 46.68 7.39 5.98
N VAL A 889 47.29 7.54 7.17
CA VAL A 889 48.42 8.43 7.40
C VAL A 889 49.68 7.61 7.72
N PHE A 890 50.77 7.83 6.98
CA PHE A 890 52.02 7.06 7.10
C PHE A 890 53.28 7.93 7.00
N ASP A 891 54.43 7.42 7.46
CA ASP A 891 55.75 8.05 7.23
C ASP A 891 56.38 7.60 5.89
N ALA A 892 57.53 8.19 5.54
CA ALA A 892 58.32 7.81 4.36
C ALA A 892 58.89 6.37 4.38
N MET A 893 58.67 5.61 5.47
CA MET A 893 58.98 4.18 5.60
C MET A 893 57.71 3.31 5.60
N ASN A 894 56.54 3.89 5.29
CA ASN A 894 55.22 3.27 5.25
C ASN A 894 54.72 2.74 6.63
N ASN A 895 55.25 3.26 7.74
CA ASN A 895 54.74 3.00 9.08
C ASN A 895 53.46 3.82 9.35
N PRO A 896 52.44 3.27 10.04
CA PRO A 896 51.20 3.99 10.34
C PRO A 896 51.41 5.05 11.44
N MET A 897 51.01 6.30 11.17
CA MET A 897 51.17 7.44 12.08
C MET A 897 50.09 7.48 13.17
N ARG A 898 50.16 6.57 14.15
CA ARG A 898 49.13 6.32 15.16
C ARG A 898 48.77 7.52 16.07
N GLU A 899 49.60 8.56 16.12
CA GLU A 899 49.33 9.82 16.84
C GLU A 899 48.83 10.95 15.92
N ALA A 900 48.51 10.65 14.66
CA ALA A 900 47.99 11.63 13.72
C ALA A 900 46.54 12.01 14.03
N VAL A 901 46.25 13.29 13.80
CA VAL A 901 44.94 13.91 13.92
C VAL A 901 44.62 14.58 12.58
N VAL A 902 43.43 14.31 12.05
CA VAL A 902 42.95 14.87 10.79
C VAL A 902 41.78 15.81 11.07
N THR A 903 41.92 17.06 10.61
CA THR A 903 40.92 18.12 10.75
C THR A 903 40.42 18.55 9.37
N LEU A 904 39.10 18.62 9.18
CA LEU A 904 38.47 19.02 7.91
C LEU A 904 38.23 20.54 7.86
N ASN A 905 38.67 21.21 6.80
CA ASN A 905 38.46 22.65 6.55
C ASN A 905 38.80 23.58 7.74
N GLU A 906 39.77 23.17 8.57
CA GLU A 906 40.13 23.79 9.86
C GLU A 906 39.01 23.86 10.93
N SER A 907 37.86 23.21 10.74
CA SER A 907 36.80 23.12 11.78
C SER A 907 37.20 22.19 12.92
N ALA A 908 37.27 22.72 14.13
CA ALA A 908 37.50 21.94 15.34
C ALA A 908 36.41 20.86 15.58
N ALA A 909 35.19 21.07 15.07
CA ALA A 909 34.09 20.10 15.18
C ALA A 909 34.29 18.85 14.30
N TYR A 910 35.09 18.96 13.23
CA TYR A 910 35.50 17.86 12.35
C TYR A 910 36.97 17.51 12.52
N THR A 911 37.35 17.20 13.75
CA THR A 911 38.69 16.70 14.09
C THR A 911 38.60 15.26 14.58
N VAL A 912 39.25 14.33 13.85
CA VAL A 912 39.21 12.88 14.09
C VAL A 912 40.63 12.36 14.26
N GLY A 913 40.87 11.60 15.34
CA GLY A 913 42.12 10.86 15.55
C GLY A 913 42.13 9.55 14.76
N VAL A 914 43.29 9.14 14.27
CA VAL A 914 43.40 7.94 13.42
C VAL A 914 43.26 6.62 14.19
N THR A 915 42.98 5.51 13.48
CA THR A 915 42.83 4.18 14.08
C THR A 915 44.15 3.64 14.65
N SER A 916 44.04 2.89 15.75
CA SER A 916 45.20 2.53 16.57
C SER A 916 46.16 1.53 15.94
N ASN A 917 45.79 0.76 14.91
CA ASN A 917 46.71 -0.15 14.22
C ASN A 917 47.18 0.35 12.86
N GLN A 918 46.27 0.77 11.98
CA GLN A 918 46.62 1.15 10.60
C GLN A 918 46.70 2.66 10.34
N ALA A 919 46.45 3.50 11.36
CA ALA A 919 46.37 4.95 11.22
C ALA A 919 45.39 5.40 10.12
N LEU A 920 44.21 4.75 10.08
CA LEU A 920 43.12 5.08 9.16
C LEU A 920 42.27 6.24 9.70
N PHE A 921 41.64 6.99 8.81
CA PHE A 921 40.61 7.99 9.13
C PHE A 921 39.48 7.91 8.11
N LYS A 922 38.30 8.43 8.47
CA LYS A 922 37.10 8.42 7.63
C LYS A 922 36.15 9.56 8.02
N PHE A 923 35.43 10.09 7.05
CA PHE A 923 34.43 11.15 7.18
C PHE A 923 33.27 10.89 6.21
N THR A 924 32.03 10.87 6.70
CA THR A 924 30.83 10.93 5.85
C THR A 924 30.57 12.39 5.45
N LEU A 925 30.45 12.69 4.15
CA LEU A 925 30.37 14.07 3.62
C LEU A 925 29.50 14.15 2.34
N PRO A 926 28.79 15.27 2.09
CA PRO A 926 28.15 15.53 0.80
C PRO A 926 29.18 15.72 -0.34
N PRO A 927 28.75 15.69 -1.62
CA PRO A 927 29.66 15.87 -2.75
C PRO A 927 30.21 17.30 -2.76
N GLY A 928 31.53 17.46 -2.94
CA GLY A 928 32.16 18.77 -2.80
C GLY A 928 33.69 18.75 -2.74
N PHE A 929 34.27 19.92 -2.49
CA PHE A 929 35.72 20.10 -2.35
C PHE A 929 36.08 20.41 -0.89
N TYR A 930 37.06 19.69 -0.36
CA TYR A 930 37.47 19.76 1.03
C TYR A 930 38.99 19.80 1.16
N THR A 931 39.49 20.44 2.22
CA THR A 931 40.90 20.46 2.60
C THR A 931 41.07 19.70 3.91
N LEU A 932 41.83 18.61 3.88
CA LEU A 932 42.28 17.91 5.07
C LEU A 932 43.53 18.61 5.62
N LYS A 933 43.56 18.86 6.93
CA LYS A 933 44.72 19.31 7.69
C LYS A 933 45.17 18.18 8.60
N ILE A 934 46.41 17.72 8.42
CA ILE A 934 46.94 16.54 9.09
C ILE A 934 48.10 16.97 9.99
N LEU A 935 47.97 16.69 11.29
CA LEU A 935 48.93 17.03 12.31
C LEU A 935 49.32 15.77 13.08
N CYS A 936 50.61 15.53 13.25
CA CYS A 936 51.16 14.44 14.05
C CYS A 936 52.38 14.97 14.83
N PRO A 937 52.61 14.57 16.09
CA PRO A 937 53.80 14.95 16.82
C PRO A 937 55.10 14.66 16.05
N PHE A 938 56.08 15.57 16.15
CA PHE A 938 57.41 15.47 15.52
C PHE A 938 57.42 15.37 13.97
N HIS A 939 56.32 15.76 13.32
CA HIS A 939 56.15 15.77 11.87
C HIS A 939 55.69 17.16 11.40
N LYS A 940 55.89 17.47 10.11
CA LYS A 940 55.34 18.71 9.52
C LYS A 940 53.82 18.58 9.35
N THR A 941 53.07 19.62 9.73
CA THR A 941 51.65 19.72 9.38
C THR A 941 51.49 19.72 7.86
N LYS A 942 50.64 18.83 7.35
CA LYS A 942 50.34 18.72 5.91
C LYS A 942 48.90 19.16 5.63
N PHE A 943 48.69 19.73 4.45
CA PHE A 943 47.36 20.05 3.92
C PHE A 943 47.17 19.28 2.60
N GLU A 944 46.02 18.65 2.43
CA GLU A 944 45.70 17.79 1.28
C GLU A 944 44.30 18.15 0.76
N ASN A 945 44.14 18.40 -0.54
CA ASN A 945 42.86 18.79 -1.13
C ASN A 945 42.18 17.57 -1.77
N VAL A 946 40.90 17.37 -1.43
CA VAL A 946 40.14 16.16 -1.77
C VAL A 946 38.77 16.54 -2.34
N THR A 947 38.37 15.87 -3.42
CA THR A 947 37.01 15.94 -3.95
C THR A 947 36.22 14.73 -3.48
N VAL A 948 35.03 14.96 -2.91
CA VAL A 948 34.05 13.92 -2.60
C VAL A 948 33.10 13.80 -3.79
N HIS A 949 32.99 12.57 -4.31
CA HIS A 949 32.05 12.23 -5.37
C HIS A 949 30.76 11.65 -4.80
N GLU A 950 29.67 11.70 -5.57
CA GLU A 950 28.39 11.15 -5.12
C GLU A 950 28.43 9.63 -4.98
N ALA A 951 27.76 9.13 -3.94
CA ALA A 951 27.61 7.72 -3.60
C ALA A 951 28.94 6.93 -3.58
N ALA A 952 30.05 7.53 -3.11
CA ALA A 952 31.32 6.80 -2.89
C ALA A 952 32.19 7.44 -1.80
N PHE A 953 33.08 6.62 -1.22
CA PHE A 953 34.24 7.11 -0.48
C PHE A 953 35.40 7.40 -1.46
N THR A 954 35.94 8.62 -1.41
CA THR A 954 37.23 8.96 -2.02
C THR A 954 38.35 8.44 -1.12
N GLU A 955 39.25 7.60 -1.65
CA GLU A 955 40.40 7.08 -0.92
C GLU A 955 41.62 8.02 -0.98
N VAL A 956 42.24 8.29 0.18
CA VAL A 956 43.36 9.24 0.31
C VAL A 956 44.53 8.63 1.07
N ASN A 957 45.73 8.66 0.48
CA ASN A 957 46.96 8.12 1.06
C ASN A 957 47.90 9.27 1.43
N ILE A 958 48.10 9.51 2.73
CA ILE A 958 48.78 10.72 3.23
C ILE A 958 50.12 10.37 3.87
N GLU A 959 51.20 10.53 3.11
CA GLU A 959 52.57 10.52 3.65
C GLU A 959 52.87 11.83 4.40
N LEU A 960 53.51 11.73 5.57
CA LEU A 960 53.99 12.85 6.40
C LEU A 960 55.53 12.91 6.44
N GLU A 961 56.06 14.11 6.26
CA GLU A 961 57.50 14.38 6.44
C GLU A 961 57.86 14.52 7.94
N SER A 962 58.84 13.74 8.39
CA SER A 962 59.48 13.91 9.69
C SER A 962 60.10 15.30 9.83
N SER A 963 59.91 15.98 10.97
CA SER A 963 60.62 17.23 11.26
C SER A 963 62.08 16.92 11.66
N HIS A 964 62.96 16.76 10.66
CA HIS A 964 64.35 16.35 10.86
C HIS A 964 65.09 17.20 11.91
N PHE A 965 65.41 16.57 13.05
CA PHE A 965 66.37 17.07 14.01
C PHE A 965 67.78 16.94 13.42
N THR A 966 68.32 18.03 12.86
CA THR A 966 69.63 18.01 12.19
C THR A 966 70.76 17.81 13.21
N LEU A 967 71.30 16.60 13.29
CA LEU A 967 72.43 16.26 14.16
C LEU A 967 73.67 17.11 13.81
N PRO A 968 74.29 17.81 14.78
CA PRO A 968 75.38 18.75 14.51
C PRO A 968 76.68 18.00 14.18
N THR A 969 77.31 18.35 13.05
CA THR A 969 78.49 17.68 12.47
C THR A 969 79.61 17.44 13.48
N VAL A 970 80.01 16.17 13.64
CA VAL A 970 81.15 15.79 14.49
C VAL A 970 82.47 16.24 13.86
N HIS A 971 83.23 17.11 14.53
CA HIS A 971 84.57 17.51 14.09
C HIS A 971 85.56 16.33 14.14
N THR A 972 85.79 15.68 12.99
CA THR A 972 86.85 14.67 12.81
C THR A 972 88.15 15.30 12.32
N PRO A 973 89.34 14.90 12.83
CA PRO A 973 90.62 15.31 12.26
C PRO A 973 90.79 14.82 10.82
N LEU A 974 91.27 15.69 9.92
CA LEU A 974 91.42 15.38 8.50
C LEU A 974 92.37 14.20 8.25
N ASN A 975 92.02 13.33 7.29
CA ASN A 975 92.83 12.22 6.78
C ASN A 975 93.38 11.22 7.84
N LYS A 976 92.63 10.99 8.93
CA LYS A 976 92.89 9.86 9.85
C LYS A 976 91.79 8.79 9.70
N PRO A 977 92.14 7.51 9.50
CA PRO A 977 91.16 6.42 9.55
C PRO A 977 90.63 6.25 10.98
N GLY A 978 89.39 5.80 11.09
CA GLY A 978 88.67 5.62 12.36
C GLY A 978 87.17 5.55 12.16
N ILE A 979 86.42 5.54 13.26
CA ILE A 979 84.96 5.45 13.27
C ILE A 979 84.36 6.66 13.99
N THR A 980 83.34 7.27 13.40
CA THR A 980 82.63 8.46 13.90
C THR A 980 81.12 8.21 13.93
N GLY A 981 80.37 8.99 14.71
CA GLY A 981 78.91 8.99 14.64
C GLY A 981 78.26 9.16 16.00
N TYR A 982 77.11 8.52 16.21
CA TYR A 982 76.24 8.75 17.38
C TYR A 982 75.73 7.46 18.01
N VAL A 983 75.48 7.51 19.32
CA VAL A 983 74.70 6.53 20.07
C VAL A 983 73.39 7.17 20.47
N ILE A 984 72.28 6.56 20.06
CA ILE A 984 70.91 7.03 20.29
C ILE A 984 70.05 5.94 20.92
N ASP A 985 68.94 6.32 21.54
CA ASP A 985 67.87 5.40 21.92
C ASP A 985 66.89 5.18 20.76
N SER A 986 65.98 4.22 20.93
CA SER A 986 64.99 3.86 19.90
C SER A 986 63.92 4.94 19.66
N ASN A 987 63.95 6.05 20.42
CA ASN A 987 63.18 7.27 20.18
C ASN A 987 64.05 8.40 19.58
N HIS A 988 65.25 8.06 19.08
CA HIS A 988 66.25 8.95 18.49
C HIS A 988 66.87 10.01 19.43
N HIS A 989 66.72 9.88 20.75
CA HIS A 989 67.43 10.74 21.70
C HIS A 989 68.90 10.31 21.82
N PRO A 990 69.86 11.25 21.96
CA PRO A 990 71.24 10.89 22.25
C PRO A 990 71.37 10.17 23.60
N VAL A 991 72.19 9.11 23.68
CA VAL A 991 72.45 8.39 24.93
C VAL A 991 73.77 8.89 25.54
N PRO A 992 73.73 9.79 26.56
CA PRO A 992 74.93 10.34 27.17
C PRO A 992 75.70 9.27 27.94
N HIS A 993 77.04 9.40 27.96
CA HIS A 993 77.97 8.53 28.69
C HIS A 993 77.90 7.03 28.31
N ALA A 994 77.37 6.69 27.15
CA ALA A 994 77.57 5.36 26.56
C ALA A 994 79.08 5.06 26.41
N THR A 995 79.44 3.78 26.44
CA THR A 995 80.83 3.32 26.32
C THR A 995 80.94 2.33 25.16
N ILE A 996 81.83 2.62 24.21
CA ILE A 996 82.10 1.79 23.03
C ILE A 996 83.42 1.03 23.26
N VAL A 997 83.38 -0.30 23.13
CA VAL A 997 84.52 -1.21 23.28
C VAL A 997 84.85 -1.83 21.93
N ILE A 998 86.13 -1.79 21.55
CA ILE A 998 86.62 -2.47 20.33
C ILE A 998 87.24 -3.81 20.75
N GLU A 999 86.52 -4.91 20.49
CA GLU A 999 86.81 -6.25 21.06
C GLU A 999 88.26 -6.69 20.85
N ARG A 1000 88.76 -6.57 19.61
CA ARG A 1000 90.13 -6.95 19.22
C ARG A 1000 91.26 -6.10 19.83
N LYS A 1001 90.94 -5.02 20.57
CA LYS A 1001 91.91 -4.16 21.26
C LYS A 1001 91.67 -4.06 22.77
N ASN A 1002 90.49 -4.46 23.26
CA ASN A 1002 90.07 -4.32 24.66
C ASN A 1002 90.23 -2.89 25.22
N VAL A 1003 90.00 -1.87 24.37
CA VAL A 1003 89.99 -0.44 24.74
C VAL A 1003 88.57 0.09 24.68
N SER A 1004 88.15 0.75 25.76
CA SER A 1004 86.87 1.43 25.92
C SER A 1004 86.99 2.94 25.63
N TYR A 1005 86.03 3.49 24.88
CA TYR A 1005 85.93 4.90 24.54
C TYR A 1005 84.59 5.47 25.03
N GLY A 1006 84.64 6.58 25.75
CA GLY A 1006 83.45 7.28 26.23
C GLY A 1006 82.78 8.13 25.15
N VAL A 1007 81.45 8.07 25.10
CA VAL A 1007 80.60 8.86 24.21
C VAL A 1007 80.24 10.20 24.87
N LYS A 1008 80.15 11.27 24.08
CA LYS A 1008 79.81 12.62 24.58
C LYS A 1008 78.35 12.71 25.02
N GLU A 1009 78.01 13.76 25.76
CA GLU A 1009 76.64 14.02 26.23
C GLU A 1009 75.62 14.14 25.08
N ASN A 1010 76.03 14.70 23.93
CA ASN A 1010 75.22 14.75 22.72
C ASN A 1010 75.24 13.45 21.90
N GLY A 1011 75.55 12.31 22.53
CA GLY A 1011 75.63 10.97 21.91
C GLY A 1011 76.77 10.80 20.91
N ALA A 1012 77.57 11.82 20.61
CA ALA A 1012 78.58 11.78 19.55
C ALA A 1012 79.89 11.10 19.98
N PHE A 1013 80.52 10.35 19.07
CA PHE A 1013 81.83 9.73 19.28
C PHE A 1013 82.76 9.86 18.07
N TRP A 1014 84.06 9.76 18.33
CA TRP A 1014 85.13 9.63 17.33
C TRP A 1014 86.24 8.75 17.90
N ILE A 1015 86.59 7.67 17.20
CA ILE A 1015 87.55 6.67 17.66
C ILE A 1015 88.56 6.36 16.53
N PRO A 1016 89.84 6.76 16.66
CA PRO A 1016 90.85 6.52 15.63
C PRO A 1016 91.26 5.03 15.58
N LEU A 1017 91.12 4.42 14.41
CA LEU A 1017 91.42 3.01 14.14
C LEU A 1017 92.05 2.90 12.75
N PRO A 1018 93.15 2.13 12.58
CA PRO A 1018 93.75 1.94 11.26
C PRO A 1018 92.82 1.11 10.35
N ILE A 1019 93.16 1.06 9.05
CA ILE A 1019 92.43 0.26 8.05
C ILE A 1019 92.36 -1.21 8.48
N GLY A 1020 91.16 -1.80 8.45
CA GLY A 1020 90.91 -3.16 8.93
C GLY A 1020 89.47 -3.42 9.39
N GLU A 1021 89.23 -4.65 9.86
CA GLU A 1021 87.92 -5.12 10.38
C GLU A 1021 87.91 -5.23 11.91
N TYR A 1022 86.89 -4.62 12.53
CA TYR A 1022 86.70 -4.52 13.96
C TYR A 1022 85.27 -4.82 14.36
N THR A 1023 85.06 -5.59 15.42
CA THR A 1023 83.80 -5.57 16.15
C THR A 1023 83.80 -4.40 17.13
N ALA A 1024 82.73 -3.62 17.12
CA ALA A 1024 82.49 -2.52 18.05
C ALA A 1024 81.19 -2.79 18.83
N ALA A 1025 81.32 -2.98 20.14
CA ALA A 1025 80.22 -3.19 21.07
C ALA A 1025 79.98 -1.92 21.89
N VAL A 1026 78.74 -1.46 22.00
CA VAL A 1026 78.36 -0.31 22.84
C VAL A 1026 77.51 -0.76 24.02
N SER A 1027 77.71 -0.13 25.17
CA SER A 1027 76.92 -0.35 26.38
C SER A 1027 76.62 0.99 27.07
N ALA A 1028 75.44 1.11 27.67
CA ALA A 1028 75.07 2.25 28.52
C ALA A 1028 74.22 1.75 29.70
N LYS A 1029 74.32 2.43 30.85
CA LYS A 1029 73.61 2.01 32.06
C LYS A 1029 72.09 2.19 31.86
N GLY A 1030 71.34 1.09 31.93
CA GLY A 1030 69.89 1.07 31.69
C GLY A 1030 69.49 0.76 30.24
N TYR A 1031 70.41 0.31 29.39
CA TYR A 1031 70.16 -0.07 28.00
C TYR A 1031 70.77 -1.43 27.66
N SER A 1032 70.20 -2.16 26.71
CA SER A 1032 70.77 -3.41 26.19
C SER A 1032 71.96 -3.12 25.29
N SER A 1033 73.11 -3.75 25.54
CA SER A 1033 74.32 -3.57 24.72
C SER A 1033 74.10 -3.98 23.27
N SER A 1034 74.61 -3.18 22.33
CA SER A 1034 74.44 -3.35 20.89
C SER A 1034 75.81 -3.49 20.21
N THR A 1035 75.96 -4.43 19.27
CA THR A 1035 77.26 -4.78 18.69
C THR A 1035 77.20 -4.77 17.17
N LYS A 1036 78.17 -4.12 16.51
CA LYS A 1036 78.27 -4.04 15.04
C LYS A 1036 79.67 -4.42 14.56
N LEU A 1037 79.73 -5.13 13.44
CA LEU A 1037 80.96 -5.32 12.67
C LEU A 1037 81.23 -4.07 11.82
N VAL A 1038 82.49 -3.65 11.75
CA VAL A 1038 82.93 -2.43 11.07
C VAL A 1038 84.15 -2.72 10.22
N LYS A 1039 84.17 -2.19 8.99
CA LYS A 1039 85.28 -2.34 8.05
C LYS A 1039 85.76 -0.99 7.53
N ILE A 1040 86.92 -0.54 8.03
CA ILE A 1040 87.53 0.73 7.63
C ILE A 1040 88.42 0.45 6.42
N ASN A 1041 87.96 0.83 5.22
CA ASN A 1041 88.64 0.50 3.96
C ASN A 1041 89.62 1.60 3.48
N ASN A 1042 89.47 2.84 3.93
CA ASN A 1042 90.18 4.03 3.41
C ASN A 1042 90.71 4.92 4.56
N ASN A 1043 91.58 5.89 4.24
CA ASN A 1043 92.06 6.93 5.17
C ASN A 1043 91.01 8.03 5.47
N LYS A 1044 89.72 7.68 5.50
CA LYS A 1044 88.60 8.55 5.88
C LYS A 1044 87.87 7.95 7.11
N PRO A 1045 87.20 8.78 7.92
CA PRO A 1045 86.37 8.29 9.01
C PRO A 1045 85.11 7.57 8.47
N GLU A 1046 84.83 6.38 8.97
CA GLU A 1046 83.60 5.63 8.67
C GLU A 1046 82.47 6.08 9.63
N GLN A 1047 81.26 6.37 9.12
CA GLN A 1047 80.16 6.89 9.93
C GLN A 1047 79.19 5.79 10.39
N ILE A 1048 78.91 5.73 11.69
CA ILE A 1048 78.20 4.61 12.34
C ILE A 1048 77.23 5.14 13.39
N ILE A 1049 75.99 4.69 13.33
CA ILE A 1049 74.98 4.94 14.37
C ILE A 1049 74.74 3.65 15.15
N PHE A 1050 74.72 3.74 16.48
CA PHE A 1050 74.26 2.67 17.37
C PHE A 1050 72.91 3.05 17.97
N ASP A 1051 71.93 2.15 17.86
CA ASP A 1051 70.66 2.20 18.59
C ASP A 1051 70.78 1.32 19.84
N LEU A 1052 70.22 1.79 20.94
CA LEU A 1052 70.22 1.18 22.26
C LEU A 1052 68.78 1.09 22.80
N VAL A 1053 68.26 -0.13 22.94
CA VAL A 1053 66.93 -0.36 23.53
C VAL A 1053 67.01 -0.20 25.05
N LYS A 1054 66.07 0.56 25.62
CA LYS A 1054 66.01 0.88 27.06
C LYS A 1054 65.48 -0.31 27.88
N LEU A 1055 66.19 -0.67 28.94
CA LEU A 1055 65.83 -1.79 29.82
C LEU A 1055 64.87 -1.34 30.93
N GLU A 1056 63.56 -1.39 30.64
CA GLU A 1056 62.54 -1.23 31.66
C GLU A 1056 62.52 -2.41 32.64
N SER A 1057 62.80 -2.14 33.91
CA SER A 1057 62.66 -3.10 35.00
C SER A 1057 61.49 -2.75 35.92
N VAL A 1058 60.71 -3.76 36.27
CA VAL A 1058 59.59 -3.66 37.23
C VAL A 1058 60.03 -4.42 38.48
N ILE A 1059 60.19 -3.68 39.59
CA ILE A 1059 60.68 -4.21 40.89
C ILE A 1059 62.01 -5.00 40.70
N GLY A 1060 62.95 -4.42 39.94
CA GLY A 1060 64.28 -5.00 39.68
C GLY A 1060 64.34 -6.16 38.70
N LEU A 1061 63.19 -6.66 38.22
CA LEU A 1061 63.11 -7.71 37.19
C LEU A 1061 62.85 -7.13 35.80
N PRO A 1062 63.42 -7.69 34.72
CA PRO A 1062 63.06 -7.33 33.34
C PRO A 1062 61.56 -7.50 33.10
N ARG A 1063 60.90 -6.53 32.45
CA ARG A 1063 59.43 -6.48 32.27
C ARG A 1063 58.81 -7.79 31.74
N PHE A 1064 59.46 -8.49 30.82
CA PHE A 1064 59.02 -9.80 30.30
C PHE A 1064 59.01 -10.91 31.38
N ILE A 1065 60.02 -10.96 32.26
CA ILE A 1065 60.12 -11.95 33.34
C ILE A 1065 59.05 -11.67 34.41
N PHE A 1066 58.77 -10.38 34.70
CA PHE A 1066 57.69 -9.99 35.59
C PHE A 1066 56.31 -10.42 35.05
N ILE A 1067 56.05 -10.25 33.75
CA ILE A 1067 54.84 -10.75 33.08
C ILE A 1067 54.76 -12.28 33.15
N LEU A 1068 55.85 -13.00 32.87
CA LEU A 1068 55.88 -14.46 32.92
C LEU A 1068 55.56 -14.99 34.35
N LEU A 1069 56.15 -14.39 35.38
CA LEU A 1069 55.93 -14.77 36.77
C LEU A 1069 54.51 -14.44 37.25
N THR A 1070 53.96 -13.27 36.89
CA THR A 1070 52.58 -12.91 37.26
C THR A 1070 51.55 -13.84 36.61
N VAL A 1071 51.74 -14.21 35.33
CA VAL A 1071 50.93 -15.25 34.67
C VAL A 1071 51.04 -16.60 35.38
N LEU A 1072 52.25 -17.02 35.77
CA LEU A 1072 52.46 -18.29 36.48
C LEU A 1072 51.75 -18.31 37.85
N ILE A 1073 51.79 -17.19 38.58
CA ILE A 1073 51.11 -17.03 39.88
C ILE A 1073 49.58 -17.05 39.71
N ILE A 1074 49.04 -16.45 38.65
CA ILE A 1074 47.60 -16.49 38.35
C ILE A 1074 47.14 -17.93 38.03
N ILE A 1075 47.94 -18.70 37.28
CA ILE A 1075 47.66 -20.12 37.00
C ILE A 1075 47.70 -20.96 38.29
N LEU A 1076 48.66 -20.72 39.18
CA LEU A 1076 48.74 -21.37 40.49
C LEU A 1076 47.54 -21.03 41.39
N LEU A 1077 47.16 -19.76 41.49
CA LEU A 1077 46.01 -19.31 42.29
C LEU A 1077 44.69 -19.85 41.76
N SER A 1078 44.48 -19.85 40.45
CA SER A 1078 43.28 -20.44 39.84
C SER A 1078 43.22 -21.96 39.99
N GLY A 1079 44.36 -22.66 39.90
CA GLY A 1079 44.45 -24.09 40.23
C GLY A 1079 44.11 -24.40 41.69
N VAL A 1080 44.59 -23.59 42.64
CA VAL A 1080 44.24 -23.72 44.08
C VAL A 1080 42.76 -23.41 44.32
N LEU A 1081 42.20 -22.37 43.69
CA LEU A 1081 40.77 -22.05 43.78
C LEU A 1081 39.89 -23.18 43.22
N LEU A 1082 40.28 -23.81 42.11
CA LEU A 1082 39.59 -24.97 41.54
C LEU A 1082 39.65 -26.18 42.49
N PHE A 1083 40.81 -26.42 43.12
CA PHE A 1083 40.98 -27.49 44.11
C PHE A 1083 40.14 -27.25 45.38
N CYS A 1084 40.12 -26.01 45.89
CA CYS A 1084 39.24 -25.62 47.00
C CYS A 1084 37.75 -25.76 46.64
N TYR A 1085 37.34 -25.37 45.42
CA TYR A 1085 35.96 -25.56 44.96
C TYR A 1085 35.55 -27.05 44.94
N MET A 1086 36.45 -27.93 44.47
CA MET A 1086 36.23 -29.38 44.46
C MET A 1086 36.17 -30.00 45.86
N LEU A 1087 36.87 -29.44 46.86
CA LEU A 1087 36.86 -29.90 48.25
C LEU A 1087 35.70 -29.31 49.09
N CYS A 1088 35.23 -28.11 48.77
CA CYS A 1088 34.19 -27.40 49.54
C CYS A 1088 32.74 -27.77 49.14
N LYS A 1089 32.51 -28.96 48.57
CA LYS A 1089 31.18 -29.43 48.16
C LYS A 1089 30.63 -30.50 49.12
N PRO A 1090 29.87 -30.12 50.17
CA PRO A 1090 29.31 -31.08 51.12
C PRO A 1090 28.19 -31.93 50.50
N GLU A 1091 28.10 -33.19 50.92
CA GLU A 1091 27.05 -34.13 50.50
C GLU A 1091 25.76 -34.02 51.33
N LYS A 1092 24.71 -34.67 50.79
CA LYS A 1092 23.44 -35.14 51.41
C LYS A 1092 22.28 -34.13 51.43
N GLY A 1093 21.10 -34.47 50.88
CA GLY A 1093 20.79 -35.62 50.03
C GLY A 1093 19.31 -35.97 49.84
N ARG A 1094 19.05 -36.95 48.97
CA ARG A 1094 17.80 -37.72 48.79
C ARG A 1094 16.53 -36.93 48.41
N SER A 1095 16.46 -36.54 47.14
CA SER A 1095 15.45 -37.12 46.24
C SER A 1095 16.03 -37.24 44.82
N GLY A 1096 15.53 -38.16 44.00
CA GLY A 1096 16.09 -38.50 42.68
C GLY A 1096 16.46 -39.98 42.56
N PHE A 1097 16.06 -40.62 41.45
CA PHE A 1097 16.19 -42.06 41.20
C PHE A 1097 17.34 -42.40 40.23
N SER A 1098 17.59 -43.70 40.09
CA SER A 1098 18.68 -44.29 39.29
C SER A 1098 18.55 -44.07 37.77
N LEU A 1099 19.71 -43.88 37.13
CA LEU A 1099 20.05 -44.53 35.86
C LEU A 1099 21.00 -45.69 36.25
N VAL A 1100 20.92 -46.93 35.76
CA VAL A 1100 20.26 -47.56 34.59
C VAL A 1100 19.88 -49.03 35.00
N PRO A 1101 19.28 -49.92 34.16
CA PRO A 1101 18.12 -49.86 33.26
C PRO A 1101 17.01 -50.90 33.64
N GLN A 1102 16.11 -51.19 32.67
CA GLN A 1102 15.24 -52.39 32.51
C GLN A 1102 13.87 -52.50 33.23
N LYS A 1103 12.84 -52.60 32.37
CA LYS A 1103 11.56 -53.32 32.56
C LYS A 1103 11.45 -54.36 31.42
N PRO A 1104 11.05 -55.62 31.67
CA PRO A 1104 10.88 -56.66 30.63
C PRO A 1104 9.41 -56.93 30.24
N SER A 1105 9.19 -57.87 29.30
CA SER A 1105 7.91 -58.37 28.70
C SER A 1105 7.18 -57.39 27.77
N LEU A 1106 6.55 -57.77 26.65
CA LEU A 1106 6.38 -59.03 25.86
C LEU A 1106 5.99 -58.53 24.43
N PHE A 1107 6.46 -59.01 23.26
CA PHE A 1107 6.78 -60.36 22.74
C PHE A 1107 7.96 -60.36 21.73
N GLU A 1108 8.58 -61.54 21.54
CA GLU A 1108 9.16 -62.19 20.31
C GLU A 1108 10.11 -61.45 19.30
N ASP A 1109 11.33 -61.99 19.18
CA ASP A 1109 12.12 -62.45 18.01
C ASP A 1109 12.10 -61.70 16.64
N ASP A 1110 13.20 -61.45 15.89
CA ASP A 1110 14.68 -61.41 16.13
C ASP A 1110 15.33 -60.41 15.09
N GLU A 1111 16.49 -60.46 14.38
CA GLU A 1111 17.64 -61.38 14.19
C GLU A 1111 18.95 -60.61 13.80
N SER A 1112 20.12 -61.19 14.14
CA SER A 1112 21.48 -61.03 13.54
C SER A 1112 22.18 -59.64 13.33
N ASP A 1113 23.02 -59.26 14.33
CA ASP A 1113 24.39 -58.62 14.36
C ASP A 1113 24.81 -57.52 13.29
N LEU A 1114 26.04 -57.23 12.79
CA LEU A 1114 27.43 -57.76 12.95
C LEU A 1114 28.59 -56.71 12.81
N PHE A 1115 29.66 -56.89 13.62
CA PHE A 1115 31.08 -56.40 13.53
C PHE A 1115 31.51 -54.91 13.28
N LYS A 1116 31.96 -54.26 14.38
CA LYS A 1116 33.37 -53.80 14.69
C LYS A 1116 34.27 -52.96 13.73
N THR A 1117 34.38 -51.65 14.04
CA THR A 1117 35.62 -50.83 14.33
C THR A 1117 36.74 -50.49 13.28
N PRO A 1118 37.57 -49.42 13.48
CA PRO A 1118 38.31 -48.70 12.40
C PRO A 1118 39.86 -48.67 12.48
N ILE A 1119 40.54 -48.03 11.51
CA ILE A 1119 42.02 -47.81 11.43
C ILE A 1119 42.39 -46.35 11.02
N ARG A 1120 43.63 -45.91 11.34
CA ARG A 1120 44.22 -44.56 11.12
C ARG A 1120 45.19 -44.50 9.91
N GLY A 1121 45.47 -43.29 9.39
CA GLY A 1121 46.88 -42.85 9.23
C GLY A 1121 47.35 -42.15 7.93
N ASN A 1122 47.98 -40.98 8.11
CA ASN A 1122 49.11 -40.37 7.37
C ASN A 1122 49.13 -40.17 5.82
N THR A 1123 49.12 -38.88 5.45
CA THR A 1123 50.02 -38.18 4.48
C THR A 1123 50.47 -38.85 3.17
N PHE A 1124 50.20 -38.18 2.03
CA PHE A 1124 51.21 -37.92 0.98
C PHE A 1124 50.82 -36.67 0.13
N LYS A 1125 51.76 -36.17 -0.68
CA LYS A 1125 51.65 -34.95 -1.51
C LYS A 1125 52.35 -35.19 -2.86
N THR A 1126 51.69 -35.03 -4.01
CA THR A 1126 52.30 -34.72 -5.35
C THR A 1126 51.23 -34.53 -6.44
N VAL A 1127 51.64 -34.04 -7.62
CA VAL A 1127 50.87 -33.40 -8.72
C VAL A 1127 51.73 -33.53 -10.02
N PRO A 1128 51.28 -33.26 -11.27
CA PRO A 1128 50.05 -33.58 -12.03
C PRO A 1128 50.33 -34.55 -13.22
N TYR A 1129 49.41 -34.70 -14.17
CA TYR A 1129 49.75 -34.93 -15.60
C TYR A 1129 48.69 -34.34 -16.56
N TYR A 1130 49.10 -34.03 -17.80
CA TYR A 1130 48.31 -33.54 -18.95
C TYR A 1130 48.45 -34.58 -20.10
N ASP A 1131 47.58 -34.62 -21.12
CA ASP A 1131 47.91 -34.03 -22.44
C ASP A 1131 46.88 -34.31 -23.58
N ASN A 1132 46.85 -33.35 -24.52
CA ASN A 1132 46.31 -33.24 -25.89
C ASN A 1132 45.51 -34.36 -26.60
N SER A 1133 44.46 -33.95 -27.34
CA SER A 1133 44.38 -33.90 -28.83
C SER A 1133 42.92 -33.76 -29.31
N ASP A 1134 42.55 -33.28 -30.51
CA ASP A 1134 42.98 -32.18 -31.42
C ASP A 1134 41.96 -32.18 -32.61
N ILE A 1135 42.06 -31.25 -33.59
CA ILE A 1135 41.28 -31.16 -34.86
C ILE A 1135 39.84 -30.60 -34.65
N GLU A 1136 39.40 -29.41 -35.12
CA GLU A 1136 39.39 -28.75 -36.46
C GLU A 1136 38.32 -29.35 -37.42
N GLU A 1137 37.57 -28.63 -38.27
CA GLU A 1137 37.39 -27.19 -38.53
C GLU A 1137 36.05 -26.91 -39.29
N GLU A 1138 35.65 -25.62 -39.40
CA GLU A 1138 34.75 -24.98 -40.42
C GLU A 1138 33.28 -25.47 -40.63
N SER A 1139 32.25 -24.59 -40.61
CA SER A 1139 31.77 -23.55 -41.58
C SER A 1139 30.73 -24.08 -42.61
N SER A 1140 29.75 -23.34 -43.16
CA SER A 1140 29.13 -22.03 -42.86
C SER A 1140 27.81 -21.85 -43.66
N LEU A 1141 26.84 -21.04 -43.17
CA LEU A 1141 25.61 -20.57 -43.89
C LEU A 1141 24.63 -21.72 -44.29
N SER A 1142 23.35 -21.58 -44.65
CA SER A 1142 22.33 -20.50 -44.65
C SER A 1142 20.93 -21.16 -44.83
N ASP A 1143 19.75 -20.64 -44.45
CA ASP A 1143 19.29 -19.53 -43.58
C ASP A 1143 17.81 -19.83 -43.16
N GLU A 1144 17.20 -18.98 -42.31
CA GLU A 1144 15.74 -18.67 -42.06
C GLU A 1144 14.60 -19.68 -42.48
N ASP A 1145 13.57 -19.98 -41.68
CA ASP A 1145 13.11 -19.36 -40.42
C ASP A 1145 12.16 -20.24 -39.54
N ILE A 1146 12.16 -19.96 -38.22
CA ILE A 1146 11.13 -20.18 -37.15
C ILE A 1146 10.29 -21.50 -37.15
N VAL A 1147 10.41 -22.48 -36.21
CA VAL A 1147 10.44 -22.55 -34.71
C VAL A 1147 9.05 -22.54 -34.03
N ASP A 1148 8.73 -23.38 -33.01
CA ASP A 1148 9.05 -24.80 -32.74
C ASP A 1148 8.07 -25.37 -31.66
N VAL A 1149 8.11 -26.70 -31.41
CA VAL A 1149 7.85 -27.46 -30.14
C VAL A 1149 7.21 -26.69 -28.96
N LEU A 1150 6.12 -27.11 -28.29
CA LEU A 1150 5.31 -28.34 -28.24
C LEU A 1150 6.03 -29.69 -27.99
N GLU A 1151 6.01 -30.14 -26.72
CA GLU A 1151 6.44 -31.46 -26.20
C GLU A 1151 7.97 -31.75 -26.28
N ILE A 1152 8.60 -32.48 -25.35
CA ILE A 1152 8.10 -33.55 -24.45
C ILE A 1152 8.62 -33.34 -23.00
N GLN A 1153 8.02 -34.07 -22.05
CA GLN A 1153 8.32 -34.22 -20.62
C GLN A 1153 7.57 -33.24 -19.70
N GLN A 1154 6.60 -33.66 -18.88
CA GLN A 1154 6.19 -35.02 -18.50
C GLN A 1154 7.34 -35.92 -18.00
N SER A 1155 7.91 -35.63 -16.83
CA SER A 1155 8.06 -36.66 -15.78
C SER A 1155 8.53 -36.13 -14.41
N LEU A 1156 7.68 -36.36 -13.41
CA LEU A 1156 8.07 -36.82 -12.06
C LEU A 1156 8.96 -35.91 -11.18
N LYS A 1157 8.32 -35.01 -10.43
CA LYS A 1157 8.69 -34.76 -9.03
C LYS A 1157 7.48 -34.55 -8.10
N LYS A 1158 6.87 -35.67 -7.74
CA LYS A 1158 6.06 -35.83 -6.52
C LYS A 1158 7.02 -36.20 -5.37
N GLN A 1159 6.52 -36.21 -4.13
CA GLN A 1159 7.19 -36.74 -2.91
C GLN A 1159 8.29 -35.82 -2.32
N TYR A 1160 8.38 -35.63 -0.99
CA TYR A 1160 7.42 -35.89 0.09
C TYR A 1160 7.83 -35.12 1.37
N SER A 1161 6.89 -34.39 1.97
CA SER A 1161 6.65 -34.35 3.43
C SER A 1161 5.30 -33.67 3.67
#